data_AF-A0A9D0NSW8-F1
#
_entry.id   AF-A0A9D0NSW8-F1
#
_cell.length_a   1.000
_cell.length_b   1.000
_cell.length_c   1.000
_cell.angle_alpha   90.00
_cell.angle_beta   90.00
_cell.angle_gamma   90.00
#
_symmetry.space_group_name_H-M   'P 1'
#
loop_
_entity.id
_entity.type
_entity.pdbx_description
1 polymer ?
#
loop_
_entity_poly.entity_id
_entity_poly.type
_entity_poly.pdbx_seq_one_letter_code
_entity_poly.pdbx_strand_id
1 'polypeptide(L)'
;MARIFRDDAFDTAENIHRARPQVRQVADRRCHHVQGAALSHRTGPRAPLSHLGPGAERTCIYFHTSLQWTAIYPEKSRLSVYRLLSSLLLAALLLTGCSTTPESPATAAGDDLSQRAQDYIEQDDFLSAAQLYLSASKTAPEKQRTGLRLTAAELLARGQQWPQLAPLLASIDPQTLDAGQLTRLRLLEAEQALAESHPEPALEILQTVMNPENLPDHGQHYYQLRARAYAMVGNPLEAARQLIWLDGLIDDPQQKLANQYRIWEQFSGLSDTSLEQLRTSPAPDALSGWMELVLITRQHRRDRASWSAALDEWRLRYPGHSAETTLLPDLLHQVGQFGARAQHIAVLLPLSGRTANSASAIRDGMLAAYYRDTLERPELRFYDTGGKSQAIWSVYQQALQEGADFVIGPLLKESILQLSRVGELPVPVLALNHTGPGDPELALYQFGLAPEDEARQAADRIYADGQRQVIALVPDSAWGRRVLAAFEAQLVERGGELLTTSHYAPDSADFKAPIQHALNLDASRNRYRALQRILGKKLEFEPRRRQDVEAIFILGFPRQARQLKPQLRFHHAGDIPVYSTSHVYSASPDPSIDRDMDGLFFCDIPWILDFETRWSDQREQLYSAWPNRSQRFQRLFALGYDAYQVSPWLESLNMPGFASFPGATGILTLDDNRQLHRQLVWAQFSKGRPQPITSMEGHYEPEAIGGPR
;
A
#
# COMPACT_ATOMS: atom_id res chain seq x y z
N MET A 1 49.19 -3.51 -28.92
CA MET A 1 49.92 -4.76 -29.28
C MET A 1 49.49 -5.84 -28.29
N ALA A 2 49.38 -7.13 -28.60
CA ALA A 2 49.16 -7.84 -29.86
C ALA A 2 48.56 -9.22 -29.47
N ARG A 3 47.36 -9.60 -29.94
CA ARG A 3 47.14 -10.55 -31.05
C ARG A 3 47.91 -11.87 -30.96
N ILE A 4 47.17 -12.98 -30.91
CA ILE A 4 47.08 -14.07 -31.92
C ILE A 4 45.98 -15.04 -31.41
N PHE A 5 44.80 -15.16 -32.04
CA PHE A 5 44.46 -15.79 -33.34
C PHE A 5 44.46 -17.33 -33.27
N ARG A 6 43.63 -18.11 -33.98
CA ARG A 6 42.59 -17.93 -35.05
C ARG A 6 41.65 -19.19 -34.99
N ASP A 7 40.56 -19.45 -35.73
CA ASP A 7 39.73 -18.92 -36.85
C ASP A 7 38.32 -19.56 -36.71
N ASP A 8 37.23 -19.37 -37.48
CA ASP A 8 36.75 -18.56 -38.65
C ASP A 8 35.22 -18.32 -38.37
N ALA A 9 34.37 -17.47 -38.99
CA ALA A 9 34.25 -16.74 -40.27
C ALA A 9 33.22 -17.31 -41.28
N PHE A 10 32.75 -16.45 -42.20
CA PHE A 10 31.73 -16.64 -43.27
C PHE A 10 30.26 -16.80 -42.82
N ASP A 11 29.27 -16.07 -43.36
CA ASP A 11 29.25 -14.98 -44.37
C ASP A 11 28.14 -13.95 -43.98
N THR A 12 28.38 -12.62 -43.94
CA THR A 12 28.10 -11.57 -44.98
C THR A 12 26.64 -11.49 -45.47
N ALA A 13 26.00 -10.37 -45.84
CA ALA A 13 26.28 -8.92 -46.05
C ALA A 13 24.89 -8.20 -46.16
N GLU A 14 24.60 -6.89 -46.31
CA GLU A 14 25.17 -5.51 -46.20
C GLU A 14 23.94 -4.54 -46.37
N ASN A 15 23.87 -3.19 -46.23
CA ASN A 15 24.75 -2.06 -45.86
C ASN A 15 23.83 -0.89 -45.33
N ILE A 16 24.24 0.08 -44.47
CA ILE A 16 24.98 1.35 -44.73
C ILE A 16 24.27 2.27 -45.78
N HIS A 17 23.99 3.58 -45.59
CA HIS A 17 24.60 4.62 -44.72
C HIS A 17 23.64 5.73 -44.15
N ARG A 18 24.20 6.91 -43.78
CA ARG A 18 23.58 8.02 -43.00
C ARG A 18 23.05 9.22 -43.84
N ALA A 19 22.23 10.07 -43.18
CA ALA A 19 22.31 11.56 -43.10
C ALA A 19 21.14 12.43 -43.64
N ARG A 20 20.85 13.52 -42.88
CA ARG A 20 20.12 14.76 -43.24
C ARG A 20 21.03 15.68 -44.12
N PRO A 21 20.60 16.80 -44.76
CA PRO A 21 19.40 17.63 -44.48
C PRO A 21 18.64 18.31 -45.67
N GLN A 22 17.52 18.97 -45.32
CA GLN A 22 16.98 20.27 -45.82
C GLN A 22 16.56 20.55 -47.31
N VAL A 23 15.29 21.01 -47.42
CA VAL A 23 14.80 22.23 -48.14
C VAL A 23 14.38 22.18 -49.64
N ARG A 24 13.27 22.91 -49.91
CA ARG A 24 12.57 23.27 -51.19
C ARG A 24 11.79 22.14 -51.89
N GLN A 25 10.45 22.18 -52.05
CA GLN A 25 9.48 23.18 -52.60
C GLN A 25 9.17 22.93 -54.09
N VAL A 26 7.92 23.22 -54.51
CA VAL A 26 7.36 23.29 -55.89
C VAL A 26 6.66 22.02 -56.44
N ALA A 27 5.35 21.96 -56.14
CA ALA A 27 4.21 21.90 -57.08
C ALA A 27 3.97 20.72 -58.08
N ASP A 28 2.74 20.20 -58.00
CA ASP A 28 1.74 20.13 -59.10
C ASP A 28 2.17 19.52 -60.46
N ARG A 29 1.72 18.28 -60.77
CA ARG A 29 0.51 18.09 -61.63
C ARG A 29 0.03 16.64 -61.87
N ARG A 30 -1.30 16.50 -61.76
CA ARG A 30 -2.25 15.74 -62.61
C ARG A 30 -2.07 14.21 -62.79
N CYS A 31 -3.06 13.51 -62.21
CA CYS A 31 -4.06 12.68 -62.91
C CYS A 31 -3.66 11.90 -64.18
N HIS A 32 -4.08 10.63 -64.26
CA HIS A 32 -5.17 10.27 -65.19
C HIS A 32 -5.85 8.91 -64.92
N HIS A 33 -7.03 8.81 -65.52
CA HIS A 33 -7.84 7.64 -65.89
C HIS A 33 -8.76 6.91 -64.89
N VAL A 34 -9.97 6.68 -65.42
CA VAL A 34 -11.14 5.97 -64.90
C VAL A 34 -11.47 4.86 -65.90
N GLN A 35 -11.86 3.68 -65.42
CA GLN A 35 -12.73 2.71 -66.11
C GLN A 35 -13.18 1.65 -65.07
N GLY A 36 -14.43 1.16 -65.05
CA GLY A 36 -15.62 1.60 -65.80
C GLY A 36 -16.80 0.61 -65.67
N ALA A 37 -17.95 0.99 -66.25
CA ALA A 37 -19.13 0.15 -66.57
C ALA A 37 -19.98 -0.46 -65.41
N ALA A 38 -21.28 -0.80 -65.60
CA ALA A 38 -22.34 -0.23 -66.47
C ALA A 38 -23.74 -0.83 -66.12
N LEU A 39 -24.82 -0.20 -66.63
CA LEU A 39 -26.20 -0.72 -66.83
C LEU A 39 -27.08 -1.00 -65.57
N SER A 40 -28.42 -1.11 -65.67
CA SER A 40 -29.44 -0.08 -66.04
C SER A 40 -30.88 -0.65 -66.01
N HIS A 41 -31.90 0.10 -65.53
CA HIS A 41 -33.16 0.42 -66.26
C HIS A 41 -34.36 0.96 -65.41
N ARG A 42 -35.08 1.95 -65.98
CA ARG A 42 -36.57 2.14 -66.06
C ARG A 42 -37.44 2.28 -64.78
N THR A 43 -38.55 3.06 -64.73
CA THR A 43 -38.93 4.39 -65.32
C THR A 43 -40.28 4.90 -64.75
N GLY A 44 -40.29 6.02 -64.01
CA GLY A 44 -41.44 6.95 -63.80
C GLY A 44 -42.70 6.44 -63.06
N PRO A 45 -43.82 7.23 -63.03
CA PRO A 45 -43.96 8.63 -63.46
C PRO A 45 -44.86 9.55 -62.56
N ARG A 46 -44.87 10.86 -62.91
CA ARG A 46 -45.85 11.94 -62.62
C ARG A 46 -45.88 12.64 -61.23
N ALA A 47 -46.09 13.95 -61.31
CA ALA A 47 -46.39 14.94 -60.25
C ALA A 47 -47.84 15.52 -60.51
N PRO A 48 -48.36 16.65 -59.96
CA PRO A 48 -47.66 17.92 -59.63
C PRO A 48 -48.20 18.78 -58.44
N LEU A 49 -47.51 19.91 -58.17
CA LEU A 49 -47.98 21.18 -57.52
C LEU A 49 -48.35 21.14 -56.00
N SER A 50 -48.11 22.18 -55.19
CA SER A 50 -47.53 23.53 -55.45
C SER A 50 -46.98 24.28 -54.20
N HIS A 51 -46.23 25.36 -54.48
CA HIS A 51 -46.05 26.62 -53.72
C HIS A 51 -44.97 26.83 -52.63
N LEU A 52 -44.05 27.74 -52.99
CA LEU A 52 -43.51 28.91 -52.24
C LEU A 52 -42.35 28.72 -51.23
N GLY A 53 -41.25 29.46 -51.48
CA GLY A 53 -40.24 29.86 -50.48
C GLY A 53 -38.76 29.66 -50.86
N PRO A 54 -38.17 30.46 -51.77
CA PRO A 54 -36.73 30.43 -52.06
C PRO A 54 -35.94 31.53 -51.30
N GLY A 55 -34.66 31.25 -50.99
CA GLY A 55 -33.69 32.21 -50.47
C GLY A 55 -32.26 31.66 -50.62
N ALA A 56 -31.64 31.90 -51.78
CA ALA A 56 -30.51 31.11 -52.26
C ALA A 56 -29.12 31.75 -52.03
N GLU A 57 -28.09 30.92 -52.21
CA GLU A 57 -26.67 31.27 -52.05
C GLU A 57 -26.07 32.16 -53.17
N ARG A 58 -24.80 32.55 -52.95
CA ARG A 58 -23.71 32.73 -53.94
C ARG A 58 -23.64 34.01 -54.80
N THR A 59 -22.63 34.81 -54.48
CA THR A 59 -21.53 35.28 -55.37
C THR A 59 -21.75 35.28 -56.89
N CYS A 60 -21.41 36.40 -57.56
CA CYS A 60 -20.34 36.42 -58.59
C CYS A 60 -20.01 37.81 -59.21
N ILE A 61 -18.70 38.01 -59.49
CA ILE A 61 -18.11 38.57 -60.73
C ILE A 61 -18.15 40.09 -61.06
N TYR A 62 -16.93 40.68 -60.97
CA TYR A 62 -16.25 41.66 -61.87
C TYR A 62 -16.62 43.17 -61.97
N PHE A 63 -15.60 43.91 -62.41
CA PHE A 63 -15.49 45.36 -62.66
C PHE A 63 -16.25 45.83 -63.92
N HIS A 64 -16.74 47.08 -63.92
CA HIS A 64 -16.15 48.16 -64.75
C HIS A 64 -16.58 49.59 -64.29
N THR A 65 -16.35 50.61 -65.13
CA THR A 65 -15.96 51.97 -64.72
C THR A 65 -16.81 53.12 -65.28
N SER A 66 -16.80 54.26 -64.56
CA SER A 66 -16.85 55.68 -65.03
C SER A 66 -18.18 56.46 -64.98
N LEU A 67 -18.06 57.80 -65.16
CA LEU A 67 -19.06 58.89 -65.08
C LEU A 67 -19.56 59.19 -63.63
N GLN A 68 -19.24 60.31 -62.95
CA GLN A 68 -19.20 61.76 -63.25
C GLN A 68 -20.56 62.44 -63.51
N TRP A 69 -20.99 63.37 -62.64
CA TRP A 69 -20.96 64.85 -62.85
C TRP A 69 -21.66 65.62 -61.68
N THR A 70 -20.97 66.63 -61.12
CA THR A 70 -21.42 67.95 -60.57
C THR A 70 -22.80 68.16 -59.91
N ALA A 71 -23.03 69.13 -59.01
CA ALA A 71 -22.23 70.05 -58.15
C ALA A 71 -23.23 70.75 -57.18
N ILE A 72 -22.83 71.44 -56.10
CA ILE A 72 -22.57 72.89 -56.04
C ILE A 72 -22.20 73.25 -54.58
N TYR A 73 -21.27 74.19 -54.36
CA TYR A 73 -20.93 74.76 -53.04
C TYR A 73 -21.78 75.99 -52.68
N PRO A 74 -21.78 76.43 -51.40
CA PRO A 74 -21.04 77.66 -51.12
C PRO A 74 -20.15 77.60 -49.87
N GLU A 75 -19.01 78.31 -49.91
CA GLU A 75 -18.03 78.37 -48.82
C GLU A 75 -18.33 79.48 -47.79
N LYS A 76 -18.39 79.16 -46.49
CA LYS A 76 -18.10 80.12 -45.39
C LYS A 76 -17.64 79.42 -44.09
N SER A 77 -16.33 79.19 -43.89
CA SER A 77 -15.72 78.96 -42.54
C SER A 77 -14.19 78.74 -42.50
N ARG A 78 -13.38 79.25 -43.46
CA ARG A 78 -11.91 78.98 -43.52
C ARG A 78 -11.07 79.45 -42.29
N LEU A 79 -11.65 80.15 -41.30
CA LEU A 79 -11.00 80.43 -40.01
C LEU A 79 -11.19 79.36 -38.92
N SER A 80 -12.15 78.42 -39.08
CA SER A 80 -12.39 77.36 -38.07
C SER A 80 -11.24 76.34 -38.02
N VAL A 81 -10.76 75.94 -39.20
CA VAL A 81 -9.81 74.83 -39.38
C VAL A 81 -8.48 75.06 -38.65
N TYR A 82 -7.95 76.29 -38.62
CA TYR A 82 -6.68 76.58 -37.93
C TYR A 82 -6.78 76.56 -36.40
N ARG A 83 -7.97 76.83 -35.83
CA ARG A 83 -8.21 76.65 -34.38
C ARG A 83 -8.38 75.18 -34.02
N LEU A 84 -9.06 74.40 -34.89
CA LEU A 84 -9.17 72.94 -34.74
C LEU A 84 -7.83 72.22 -34.89
N LEU A 85 -6.98 72.61 -35.85
CA LEU A 85 -5.65 72.02 -36.02
C LEU A 85 -4.72 72.32 -34.85
N SER A 86 -4.76 73.54 -34.30
CA SER A 86 -3.92 73.89 -33.14
C SER A 86 -4.40 73.23 -31.84
N SER A 87 -5.71 73.06 -31.62
CA SER A 87 -6.21 72.29 -30.48
C SER A 87 -5.98 70.78 -30.64
N LEU A 88 -6.07 70.22 -31.85
CA LEU A 88 -5.69 68.83 -32.14
C LEU A 88 -4.20 68.57 -31.92
N LEU A 89 -3.32 69.50 -32.31
CA LEU A 89 -1.88 69.37 -32.06
C LEU A 89 -1.56 69.39 -30.56
N LEU A 90 -2.23 70.25 -29.79
CA LEU A 90 -2.08 70.33 -28.34
C LEU A 90 -2.64 69.08 -27.64
N ALA A 91 -3.77 68.54 -28.11
CA ALA A 91 -4.33 67.28 -27.60
C ALA A 91 -3.41 66.08 -27.90
N ALA A 92 -2.80 66.02 -29.09
CA ALA A 92 -1.82 64.99 -29.44
C ALA A 92 -0.55 65.06 -28.56
N LEU A 93 -0.09 66.27 -28.22
CA LEU A 93 1.03 66.49 -27.31
C LEU A 93 0.73 66.15 -25.84
N LEU A 94 -0.55 66.17 -25.43
CA LEU A 94 -0.96 65.73 -24.09
C LEU A 94 -1.20 64.21 -24.02
N LEU A 95 -1.66 63.59 -25.11
CA LEU A 95 -1.86 62.14 -25.20
C LEU A 95 -0.56 61.33 -25.26
N THR A 96 0.57 61.95 -25.60
CA THR A 96 1.91 61.31 -25.50
C THR A 96 2.52 61.34 -24.09
N GLY A 97 1.83 61.90 -23.09
CA GLY A 97 2.27 61.90 -21.70
C GLY A 97 2.10 60.54 -20.98
N CYS A 98 1.29 59.63 -21.51
CA CYS A 98 1.17 58.26 -21.00
C CYS A 98 2.27 57.37 -21.58
N SER A 99 3.48 57.47 -21.03
CA SER A 99 4.48 56.41 -21.20
C SER A 99 3.94 55.11 -20.60
N THR A 100 3.63 54.11 -21.42
CA THR A 100 3.48 52.75 -20.92
C THR A 100 4.78 52.36 -20.26
N THR A 101 4.75 52.05 -18.96
CA THR A 101 5.90 51.46 -18.27
C THR A 101 6.28 50.19 -19.04
N PRO A 102 7.52 50.08 -19.55
CA PRO A 102 7.92 48.89 -20.28
C PRO A 102 7.83 47.70 -19.32
N GLU A 103 7.08 46.68 -19.75
CA GLU A 103 6.95 45.42 -19.02
C GLU A 103 8.35 44.87 -18.75
N SER A 104 8.64 44.59 -17.48
CA SER A 104 10.03 44.37 -17.06
C SER A 104 10.58 43.12 -17.76
N PRO A 105 11.77 43.17 -18.40
CA PRO A 105 12.32 42.02 -19.11
C PRO A 105 12.63 40.83 -18.18
N ALA A 106 12.59 41.03 -16.86
CA ALA A 106 12.65 39.96 -15.87
C ALA A 106 11.37 39.09 -15.82
N THR A 107 10.19 39.64 -16.16
CA THR A 107 8.91 38.91 -16.10
C THR A 107 8.81 37.92 -17.25
N ALA A 108 8.93 38.40 -18.49
CA ALA A 108 8.86 37.56 -19.69
C ALA A 108 9.93 36.46 -19.76
N ALA A 109 11.07 36.64 -19.09
CA ALA A 109 12.11 35.61 -18.95
C ALA A 109 11.76 34.53 -17.92
N GLY A 110 10.91 34.83 -16.93
CA GLY A 110 10.36 33.85 -15.99
C GLY A 110 9.27 32.98 -16.61
N ASP A 111 8.48 33.57 -17.51
CA ASP A 111 7.41 32.87 -18.23
C ASP A 111 7.99 31.83 -19.22
N ASP A 112 9.00 32.19 -20.03
CA ASP A 112 9.71 31.24 -20.92
C ASP A 112 10.33 30.07 -20.14
N LEU A 113 10.98 30.34 -19.00
CA LEU A 113 11.58 29.31 -18.14
C LEU A 113 10.52 28.33 -17.63
N SER A 114 9.37 28.85 -17.18
CA SER A 114 8.32 28.05 -16.56
C SER A 114 7.54 27.24 -17.60
N GLN A 115 7.27 27.83 -18.77
CA GLN A 115 6.65 27.11 -19.90
C GLN A 115 7.54 25.98 -20.41
N ARG A 116 8.85 26.22 -20.54
CA ARG A 116 9.82 25.19 -20.95
C ARG A 116 10.09 24.13 -19.89
N ALA A 117 9.82 24.41 -18.62
CA ALA A 117 9.82 23.38 -17.57
C ALA A 117 8.55 22.53 -17.63
N GLN A 118 7.39 23.14 -17.92
CA GLN A 118 6.12 22.45 -18.14
C GLN A 118 6.22 21.45 -19.30
N ASP A 119 6.89 21.80 -20.41
CA ASP A 119 7.16 20.87 -21.53
C ASP A 119 7.80 19.54 -21.06
N TYR A 120 8.71 19.57 -20.08
CA TYR A 120 9.35 18.37 -19.52
C TYR A 120 8.47 17.67 -18.47
N ILE A 121 7.68 18.42 -17.70
CA ILE A 121 6.73 17.86 -16.72
C ILE A 121 5.63 17.06 -17.43
N GLU A 122 5.18 17.49 -18.61
CA GLU A 122 4.24 16.75 -19.47
C GLU A 122 4.85 15.49 -20.13
N GLN A 123 6.15 15.26 -19.93
CA GLN A 123 6.89 14.06 -20.35
C GLN A 123 7.40 13.26 -19.14
N ASP A 124 6.96 13.58 -17.91
CA ASP A 124 7.44 13.07 -16.62
C ASP A 124 8.97 13.22 -16.38
N ASP A 125 9.67 14.05 -17.17
CA ASP A 125 11.10 14.35 -16.99
C ASP A 125 11.32 15.50 -15.99
N PHE A 126 10.93 15.25 -14.75
CA PHE A 126 11.14 16.15 -13.62
C PHE A 126 12.62 16.49 -13.39
N LEU A 127 13.54 15.62 -13.81
CA LEU A 127 14.98 15.84 -13.66
C LEU A 127 15.49 16.92 -14.64
N SER A 128 15.06 16.90 -15.90
CA SER A 128 15.36 17.97 -16.86
C SER A 128 14.64 19.28 -16.50
N ALA A 129 13.39 19.21 -16.04
CA ALA A 129 12.66 20.38 -15.53
C ALA A 129 13.41 21.06 -14.37
N ALA A 130 13.87 20.29 -13.36
CA ALA A 130 14.68 20.80 -12.26
C ALA A 130 16.02 21.39 -12.74
N GLN A 131 16.68 20.76 -13.73
CA GLN A 131 17.93 21.26 -14.29
C GLN A 131 17.79 22.64 -14.96
N LEU A 132 16.64 22.96 -15.58
CA LEU A 132 16.36 24.30 -16.09
C LEU A 132 16.41 25.35 -14.96
N TYR A 133 15.65 25.14 -13.88
CA TYR A 133 15.65 26.04 -12.72
C TYR A 133 17.02 26.14 -12.03
N LEU A 134 17.76 25.02 -11.89
CA LEU A 134 19.14 25.04 -11.39
C LEU A 134 20.07 25.83 -12.31
N SER A 135 19.91 25.73 -13.63
CA SER A 135 20.72 26.50 -14.58
C SER A 135 20.43 28.02 -14.47
N ALA A 136 19.16 28.41 -14.39
CA ALA A 136 18.74 29.80 -14.20
C ALA A 136 19.23 30.38 -12.86
N SER A 137 19.23 29.58 -11.78
CA SER A 137 19.69 30.04 -10.46
C SER A 137 21.17 30.50 -10.44
N LYS A 138 22.01 29.95 -11.33
CA LYS A 138 23.44 30.31 -11.45
C LYS A 138 23.66 31.71 -12.02
N THR A 139 22.77 32.17 -12.89
CA THR A 139 22.80 33.52 -13.49
C THR A 139 21.85 34.51 -12.80
N ALA A 140 20.97 34.03 -11.91
CA ALA A 140 19.98 34.86 -11.24
C ALA A 140 20.59 35.81 -10.19
N PRO A 141 19.95 36.99 -9.99
CA PRO A 141 20.16 37.84 -8.82
C PRO A 141 20.02 37.05 -7.51
N GLU A 142 20.80 37.44 -6.50
CA GLU A 142 20.89 36.74 -5.22
C GLU A 142 19.53 36.50 -4.54
N LYS A 143 18.66 37.52 -4.53
CA LYS A 143 17.30 37.43 -3.98
C LYS A 143 16.37 36.45 -4.70
N GLN A 144 16.67 36.07 -5.95
CA GLN A 144 15.87 35.13 -6.75
C GLN A 144 16.47 33.72 -6.80
N ARG A 145 17.80 33.62 -6.61
CA ARG A 145 18.57 32.37 -6.66
C ARG A 145 17.99 31.27 -5.77
N THR A 146 17.62 31.59 -4.53
CA THR A 146 17.13 30.59 -3.58
C THR A 146 15.72 30.10 -3.92
N GLY A 147 14.83 30.99 -4.36
CA GLY A 147 13.50 30.61 -4.84
C GLY A 147 13.56 29.66 -6.04
N LEU A 148 14.44 29.92 -7.02
CA LEU A 148 14.68 29.04 -8.16
C LEU A 148 15.25 27.67 -7.74
N ARG A 149 16.10 27.63 -6.70
CA ARG A 149 16.63 26.38 -6.14
C ARG A 149 15.57 25.57 -5.39
N LEU A 150 14.66 26.22 -4.67
CA LEU A 150 13.52 25.56 -4.01
C LEU A 150 12.54 24.98 -5.03
N THR A 151 12.22 25.70 -6.11
CA THR A 151 11.40 25.15 -7.21
C THR A 151 12.08 24.00 -7.95
N ALA A 152 13.41 24.03 -8.10
CA ALA A 152 14.13 22.87 -8.60
C ALA A 152 14.07 21.67 -7.63
N ALA A 153 14.13 21.93 -6.32
CA ALA A 153 14.04 20.89 -5.29
C ALA A 153 12.65 20.23 -5.25
N GLU A 154 11.57 21.01 -5.37
CA GLU A 154 10.18 20.51 -5.51
C GLU A 154 10.01 19.60 -6.72
N LEU A 155 10.63 19.95 -7.86
CA LEU A 155 10.63 19.10 -9.04
C LEU A 155 11.43 17.81 -8.83
N LEU A 156 12.59 17.86 -8.18
CA LEU A 156 13.35 16.66 -7.83
C LEU A 156 12.58 15.75 -6.85
N ALA A 157 11.89 16.31 -5.84
CA ALA A 157 11.06 15.56 -4.90
C ALA A 157 9.87 14.89 -5.61
N ARG A 158 9.11 15.64 -6.41
CA ARG A 158 8.00 15.12 -7.25
C ARG A 158 8.46 14.03 -8.22
N GLY A 159 9.67 14.14 -8.77
CA GLY A 159 10.32 13.13 -9.60
C GLY A 159 11.03 12.00 -8.83
N GLN A 160 10.93 11.96 -7.51
CA GLN A 160 11.59 10.99 -6.61
C GLN A 160 13.12 10.89 -6.79
N GLN A 161 13.75 12.01 -7.18
CA GLN A 161 15.18 12.14 -7.45
C GLN A 161 15.99 12.43 -6.16
N TRP A 162 15.78 11.60 -5.13
CA TRP A 162 16.37 11.78 -3.79
C TRP A 162 17.91 11.96 -3.79
N PRO A 163 18.71 11.21 -4.59
CA PRO A 163 20.17 11.38 -4.65
C PRO A 163 20.61 12.77 -5.17
N GLN A 164 19.77 13.45 -5.93
CA GLN A 164 20.00 14.81 -6.45
C GLN A 164 19.39 15.88 -5.52
N LEU A 165 18.31 15.55 -4.80
CA LEU A 165 17.64 16.43 -3.84
C LEU A 165 18.50 16.69 -2.60
N ALA A 166 19.02 15.63 -1.97
CA ALA A 166 19.77 15.72 -0.71
C ALA A 166 20.94 16.74 -0.73
N PRO A 167 21.87 16.74 -1.72
CA PRO A 167 22.92 17.74 -1.79
C PRO A 167 22.41 19.15 -2.19
N LEU A 168 21.23 19.26 -2.81
CA LEU A 168 20.62 20.55 -3.14
C LEU A 168 20.02 21.22 -1.90
N LEU A 169 19.32 20.46 -1.04
CA LEU A 169 18.77 20.95 0.23
C LEU A 169 19.88 21.31 1.21
N ALA A 170 20.86 20.41 1.41
CA ALA A 170 21.99 20.59 2.33
C ALA A 170 22.94 21.76 1.95
N SER A 171 22.72 22.43 0.81
CA SER A 171 23.45 23.61 0.38
C SER A 171 22.59 24.87 0.27
N ILE A 172 21.40 24.88 0.89
CA ILE A 172 20.59 26.08 1.18
C ILE A 172 20.79 26.43 2.65
N ASP A 173 21.10 27.68 2.98
CA ASP A 173 21.25 28.14 4.37
C ASP A 173 19.89 28.62 4.93
N PRO A 174 19.32 27.92 5.94
CA PRO A 174 18.03 28.30 6.52
C PRO A 174 18.01 29.71 7.14
N GLN A 175 19.15 30.26 7.55
CA GLN A 175 19.23 31.60 8.15
C GLN A 175 19.07 32.73 7.12
N THR A 176 19.17 32.41 5.82
CA THR A 176 19.03 33.38 4.71
C THR A 176 17.62 33.48 4.14
N LEU A 177 16.68 32.67 4.64
CA LEU A 177 15.35 32.49 4.07
C LEU A 177 14.32 33.46 4.69
N ASP A 178 13.33 33.86 3.88
CA ASP A 178 12.07 34.35 4.43
C ASP A 178 11.21 33.19 4.97
N ALA A 179 10.15 33.50 5.72
CA ALA A 179 9.31 32.49 6.36
C ALA A 179 8.64 31.52 5.37
N GLY A 180 8.28 31.96 4.16
CA GLY A 180 7.69 31.10 3.14
C GLY A 180 8.73 30.18 2.49
N GLN A 181 9.92 30.70 2.21
CA GLN A 181 11.06 29.92 1.74
C GLN A 181 11.51 28.89 2.78
N LEU A 182 11.52 29.26 4.08
CA LEU A 182 11.86 28.35 5.17
C LEU A 182 10.84 27.21 5.30
N THR A 183 9.54 27.50 5.23
CA THR A 183 8.53 26.44 5.24
C THR A 183 8.65 25.52 4.01
N ARG A 184 8.88 26.06 2.81
CA ARG A 184 9.13 25.23 1.60
C ARG A 184 10.34 24.30 1.80
N LEU A 185 11.44 24.79 2.36
CA LEU A 185 12.59 23.95 2.72
C LEU A 185 12.22 22.86 3.72
N ARG A 186 11.51 23.20 4.80
CA ARG A 186 11.10 22.25 5.85
C ARG A 186 10.18 21.14 5.33
N LEU A 187 9.27 21.44 4.41
CA LEU A 187 8.43 20.42 3.77
C LEU A 187 9.29 19.44 2.95
N LEU A 188 10.25 19.94 2.16
CA LEU A 188 11.16 19.12 1.34
C LEU A 188 12.11 18.26 2.18
N GLU A 189 12.65 18.79 3.28
CA GLU A 189 13.49 18.04 4.22
C GLU A 189 12.70 16.89 4.88
N ALA A 190 11.45 17.15 5.29
CA ALA A 190 10.56 16.12 5.83
C ALA A 190 10.13 15.08 4.79
N GLU A 191 9.88 15.50 3.54
CA GLU A 191 9.55 14.61 2.43
C GLU A 191 10.72 13.66 2.11
N GLN A 192 11.96 14.17 2.08
CA GLN A 192 13.16 13.36 1.94
C GLN A 192 13.31 12.37 3.10
N ALA A 193 13.15 12.82 4.36
CA ALA A 193 13.23 11.94 5.52
C ALA A 193 12.18 10.80 5.47
N LEU A 194 10.96 11.07 4.98
CA LEU A 194 9.94 10.04 4.76
C LEU A 194 10.23 9.11 3.56
N ALA A 195 11.01 9.55 2.58
CA ALA A 195 11.50 8.71 1.49
C ALA A 195 12.66 7.80 1.95
N GLU A 196 13.47 8.26 2.90
CA GLU A 196 14.56 7.48 3.54
C GLU A 196 14.07 6.56 4.68
N SER A 197 12.75 6.47 4.92
CA SER A 197 12.15 5.72 6.02
C SER A 197 12.54 6.20 7.44
N HIS A 198 12.79 7.50 7.59
CA HIS A 198 13.06 8.19 8.86
C HIS A 198 11.87 9.10 9.28
N PRO A 199 10.76 8.56 9.79
CA PRO A 199 9.55 9.34 10.04
C PRO A 199 9.59 10.20 11.31
N GLU A 200 10.38 9.85 12.33
CA GLU A 200 10.52 10.66 13.54
C GLU A 200 11.25 11.99 13.26
N PRO A 201 12.40 12.02 12.55
CA PRO A 201 12.99 13.28 12.07
C PRO A 201 12.03 14.09 11.19
N ALA A 202 11.20 13.45 10.37
CA ALA A 202 10.18 14.16 9.58
C ALA A 202 9.14 14.85 10.47
N LEU A 203 8.67 14.19 11.55
CA LEU A 203 7.81 14.83 12.55
C LEU A 203 8.52 15.98 13.28
N GLU A 204 9.80 15.80 13.65
CA GLU A 204 10.62 16.83 14.29
C GLU A 204 10.83 18.08 13.41
N ILE A 205 10.87 17.91 12.09
CA ILE A 205 10.92 19.00 11.11
C ILE A 205 9.53 19.65 10.98
N LEU A 206 8.47 18.86 10.81
CA LEU A 206 7.10 19.33 10.56
C LEU A 206 6.48 20.07 11.78
N GLN A 207 6.86 19.75 13.01
CA GLN A 207 6.44 20.55 14.18
C GLN A 207 6.97 21.99 14.18
N THR A 208 7.98 22.32 13.36
CA THR A 208 8.53 23.68 13.26
C THR A 208 7.77 24.58 12.28
N VAL A 209 6.86 24.03 11.48
CA VAL A 209 6.06 24.77 10.50
C VAL A 209 4.87 25.43 11.20
N MET A 210 4.88 26.76 11.24
CA MET A 210 3.85 27.57 11.91
C MET A 210 2.83 28.13 10.90
N ASN A 211 1.54 27.95 11.19
CA ASN A 211 0.39 28.42 10.39
C ASN A 211 0.41 27.90 8.92
N PRO A 212 0.41 26.58 8.69
CA PRO A 212 0.44 25.98 7.35
C PRO A 212 -0.73 26.41 6.45
N GLU A 213 -1.85 26.86 7.03
CA GLU A 213 -3.04 27.35 6.33
C GLU A 213 -2.76 28.59 5.44
N ASN A 214 -1.69 29.33 5.75
CA ASN A 214 -1.24 30.50 4.99
C ASN A 214 -0.39 30.15 3.76
N LEU A 215 -0.12 28.87 3.50
CA LEU A 215 0.61 28.42 2.32
C LEU A 215 -0.27 28.49 1.05
N PRO A 216 0.33 28.50 -0.17
CA PRO A 216 -0.44 28.57 -1.42
C PRO A 216 -1.37 27.37 -1.68
N ASP A 217 -1.11 26.24 -1.02
CA ASP A 217 -1.92 25.02 -1.01
C ASP A 217 -2.82 24.91 0.23
N HIS A 218 -2.94 25.99 1.01
CA HIS A 218 -3.58 26.03 2.34
C HIS A 218 -3.06 24.95 3.32
N GLY A 219 -1.83 24.48 3.13
CA GLY A 219 -1.21 23.48 3.98
C GLY A 219 -1.61 22.04 3.64
N GLN A 220 -2.28 21.77 2.51
CA GLN A 220 -2.62 20.41 2.10
C GLN A 220 -1.40 19.47 2.13
N HIS A 221 -0.26 19.87 1.56
CA HIS A 221 0.96 19.07 1.54
C HIS A 221 1.52 18.85 2.97
N TYR A 222 1.44 19.86 3.84
CA TYR A 222 1.85 19.73 5.25
C TYR A 222 1.06 18.64 5.98
N TYR A 223 -0.27 18.64 5.85
CA TYR A 223 -1.12 17.63 6.47
C TYR A 223 -0.94 16.24 5.83
N GLN A 224 -0.66 16.16 4.52
CA GLN A 224 -0.31 14.90 3.84
C GLN A 224 1.01 14.30 4.37
N LEU A 225 2.05 15.11 4.57
CA LEU A 225 3.34 14.65 5.11
C LEU A 225 3.21 14.21 6.57
N ARG A 226 2.52 14.99 7.43
CA ARG A 226 2.29 14.58 8.82
C ARG A 226 1.44 13.32 8.93
N ALA A 227 0.43 13.14 8.08
CA ALA A 227 -0.34 11.91 8.00
C ALA A 227 0.54 10.69 7.71
N ARG A 228 1.39 10.79 6.68
CA ARG A 228 2.35 9.73 6.29
C ARG A 228 3.35 9.44 7.42
N ALA A 229 3.87 10.48 8.06
CA ALA A 229 4.83 10.34 9.15
C ALA A 229 4.23 9.62 10.37
N TYR A 230 3.05 10.03 10.85
CA TYR A 230 2.38 9.33 11.95
C TYR A 230 2.00 7.88 11.59
N ALA A 231 1.58 7.61 10.36
CA ALA A 231 1.29 6.25 9.91
C ALA A 231 2.55 5.37 9.93
N MET A 232 3.71 5.89 9.50
CA MET A 232 5.00 5.19 9.51
C MET A 232 5.56 4.97 10.93
N VAL A 233 5.25 5.85 11.89
CA VAL A 233 5.54 5.64 13.33
C VAL A 233 4.56 4.64 13.99
N GLY A 234 3.50 4.21 13.28
CA GLY A 234 2.50 3.30 13.83
C GLY A 234 1.43 3.98 14.70
N ASN A 235 1.23 5.30 14.53
CA ASN A 235 0.16 6.07 15.18
C ASN A 235 -0.97 6.39 14.18
N PRO A 236 -1.88 5.44 13.89
CA PRO A 236 -2.98 5.66 12.94
C PRO A 236 -3.98 6.71 13.43
N LEU A 237 -4.10 6.93 14.74
CA LEU A 237 -5.05 7.91 15.29
C LEU A 237 -4.64 9.34 14.90
N GLU A 238 -3.38 9.72 15.14
CA GLU A 238 -2.90 11.04 14.77
C GLU A 238 -2.73 11.20 13.26
N ALA A 239 -2.39 10.12 12.53
CA ALA A 239 -2.43 10.11 11.07
C ALA A 239 -3.84 10.43 10.54
N ALA A 240 -4.87 9.76 11.07
CA ALA A 240 -6.26 10.00 10.70
C ALA A 240 -6.71 11.42 11.05
N ARG A 241 -6.30 12.00 12.18
CA ARG A 241 -6.59 13.41 12.50
C ARG A 241 -6.07 14.37 11.43
N GLN A 242 -4.84 14.17 10.95
CA GLN A 242 -4.30 15.04 9.88
C GLN A 242 -5.10 14.88 8.59
N LEU A 243 -5.50 13.66 8.24
CA LEU A 243 -6.29 13.37 7.05
C LEU A 243 -7.74 13.90 7.14
N ILE A 244 -8.35 13.89 8.33
CA ILE A 244 -9.66 14.51 8.60
C ILE A 244 -9.59 16.03 8.46
N TRP A 245 -8.51 16.67 8.95
CA TRP A 245 -8.30 18.10 8.76
C TRP A 245 -8.08 18.45 7.28
N LEU A 246 -7.22 17.68 6.60
CA LEU A 246 -6.98 17.75 5.16
C LEU A 246 -8.28 17.59 4.35
N ASP A 247 -9.23 16.76 4.81
CA ASP A 247 -10.53 16.60 4.14
C ASP A 247 -11.32 17.90 4.07
N GLY A 248 -11.18 18.77 5.09
CA GLY A 248 -11.77 20.10 5.11
C GLY A 248 -11.12 21.10 4.14
N LEU A 249 -9.94 20.78 3.59
CA LEU A 249 -9.15 21.64 2.69
C LEU A 249 -9.23 21.21 1.22
N ILE A 250 -9.82 20.05 0.91
CA ILE A 250 -9.90 19.51 -0.47
C ILE A 250 -11.29 19.76 -1.06
N ASP A 251 -11.34 20.58 -2.11
CA ASP A 251 -12.55 20.84 -2.90
C ASP A 251 -12.81 19.78 -4.00
N ASP A 252 -11.76 19.21 -4.60
CA ASP A 252 -11.91 18.25 -5.70
C ASP A 252 -12.51 16.91 -5.21
N PRO A 253 -13.63 16.42 -5.78
CA PRO A 253 -14.29 15.21 -5.30
C PRO A 253 -13.46 13.93 -5.40
N GLN A 254 -12.53 13.82 -6.37
CA GLN A 254 -11.71 12.61 -6.54
C GLN A 254 -10.55 12.59 -5.54
N GLN A 255 -9.87 13.72 -5.36
CA GLN A 255 -8.85 13.89 -4.33
C GLN A 255 -9.46 13.73 -2.92
N LYS A 256 -10.69 14.24 -2.71
CA LYS A 256 -11.42 14.08 -1.45
C LYS A 256 -11.75 12.62 -1.19
N LEU A 257 -12.31 11.90 -2.17
CA LEU A 257 -12.58 10.46 -2.04
C LEU A 257 -11.30 9.65 -1.74
N ALA A 258 -10.19 9.96 -2.42
CA ALA A 258 -8.90 9.33 -2.15
C ALA A 258 -8.37 9.63 -0.74
N ASN A 259 -8.54 10.86 -0.24
CA ASN A 259 -8.23 11.22 1.14
C ASN A 259 -9.13 10.49 2.15
N GLN A 260 -10.43 10.41 1.88
CA GLN A 260 -11.41 9.72 2.72
C GLN A 260 -11.12 8.22 2.85
N TYR A 261 -10.66 7.56 1.78
CA TYR A 261 -10.16 6.19 1.87
C TYR A 261 -8.90 6.06 2.73
N ARG A 262 -7.98 7.04 2.71
CA ARG A 262 -6.81 7.05 3.61
C ARG A 262 -7.23 7.25 5.08
N ILE A 263 -8.23 8.09 5.38
CA ILE A 263 -8.80 8.22 6.74
C ILE A 263 -9.30 6.86 7.23
N TRP A 264 -10.10 6.19 6.39
CA TRP A 264 -10.69 4.89 6.69
C TRP A 264 -9.65 3.78 6.88
N GLU A 265 -8.60 3.77 6.07
CA GLU A 265 -7.47 2.85 6.16
C GLU A 265 -6.81 2.89 7.54
N GLN A 266 -6.54 4.08 8.07
CA GLN A 266 -5.91 4.23 9.41
C GLN A 266 -6.75 3.54 10.50
N PHE A 267 -8.09 3.75 10.49
CA PHE A 267 -8.99 3.09 11.42
C PHE A 267 -9.18 1.59 11.13
N SER A 268 -8.98 1.16 9.88
CA SER A 268 -9.08 -0.25 9.48
C SER A 268 -7.97 -1.15 10.04
N GLY A 269 -6.87 -0.58 10.55
CA GLY A 269 -5.85 -1.32 11.30
C GLY A 269 -6.15 -1.52 12.80
N LEU A 270 -7.12 -0.81 13.38
CA LEU A 270 -7.43 -0.87 14.82
C LEU A 270 -8.41 -2.00 15.16
N SER A 271 -8.39 -2.53 16.40
CA SER A 271 -9.38 -3.53 16.82
C SER A 271 -10.77 -2.91 17.02
N ASP A 272 -11.84 -3.71 16.94
CA ASP A 272 -13.21 -3.22 17.17
C ASP A 272 -13.35 -2.58 18.57
N THR A 273 -12.79 -3.21 19.60
CA THR A 273 -12.74 -2.68 20.97
C THR A 273 -11.93 -1.38 21.06
N SER A 274 -10.84 -1.25 20.30
CA SER A 274 -10.06 0.01 20.24
C SER A 274 -10.86 1.13 19.58
N LEU A 275 -11.60 0.85 18.50
CA LEU A 275 -12.49 1.82 17.86
C LEU A 275 -13.64 2.23 18.80
N GLU A 276 -14.21 1.31 19.58
CA GLU A 276 -15.21 1.62 20.60
C GLU A 276 -14.64 2.48 21.75
N GLN A 277 -13.44 2.18 22.23
CA GLN A 277 -12.78 2.93 23.32
C GLN A 277 -12.32 4.34 22.91
N LEU A 278 -11.89 4.52 21.66
CA LEU A 278 -11.42 5.82 21.15
C LEU A 278 -12.54 6.81 20.80
N ARG A 279 -13.81 6.35 20.76
CA ARG A 279 -15.01 7.19 20.60
C ARG A 279 -15.38 7.89 21.92
N THR A 280 -14.47 8.71 22.44
CA THR A 280 -14.59 9.36 23.75
C THR A 280 -15.57 10.55 23.77
N SER A 281 -16.05 10.98 22.61
CA SER A 281 -16.94 12.14 22.45
C SER A 281 -18.38 11.70 22.15
N PRO A 282 -19.41 12.40 22.68
CA PRO A 282 -20.77 12.19 22.23
C PRO A 282 -20.94 12.68 20.78
N ALA A 283 -21.62 11.90 19.95
CA ALA A 283 -21.94 12.30 18.58
C ALA A 283 -22.84 13.57 18.55
N PRO A 284 -22.72 14.43 17.52
CA PRO A 284 -21.86 14.29 16.34
C PRO A 284 -20.46 14.89 16.53
N ASP A 285 -19.44 14.09 16.24
CA ASP A 285 -18.09 14.55 15.93
C ASP A 285 -17.53 13.73 14.76
N ALA A 286 -16.62 14.31 13.97
CA ALA A 286 -16.11 13.66 12.77
C ALA A 286 -15.26 12.41 13.08
N LEU A 287 -14.48 12.41 14.15
CA LEU A 287 -13.58 11.30 14.48
C LEU A 287 -14.39 10.03 14.83
N SER A 288 -15.40 10.18 15.70
CA SER A 288 -16.31 9.08 16.03
C SER A 288 -17.16 8.64 14.84
N GLY A 289 -17.53 9.58 13.95
CA GLY A 289 -18.23 9.28 12.71
C GLY A 289 -17.43 8.33 11.81
N TRP A 290 -16.16 8.66 11.55
CA TRP A 290 -15.24 7.81 10.80
C TRP A 290 -15.01 6.43 11.44
N MET A 291 -14.75 6.39 12.75
CA MET A 291 -14.56 5.11 13.48
C MET A 291 -15.81 4.22 13.42
N GLU A 292 -17.01 4.81 13.48
CA GLU A 292 -18.25 4.05 13.42
C GLU A 292 -18.57 3.51 12.01
N LEU A 293 -18.18 4.19 10.93
CA LEU A 293 -18.34 3.64 9.58
C LEU A 293 -17.51 2.36 9.38
N VAL A 294 -16.30 2.30 9.96
CA VAL A 294 -15.46 1.10 9.96
C VAL A 294 -16.10 -0.02 10.79
N LEU A 295 -16.62 0.29 11.99
CA LEU A 295 -17.36 -0.67 12.81
C LEU A 295 -18.59 -1.22 12.08
N ILE A 296 -19.43 -0.34 11.51
CA ILE A 296 -20.61 -0.72 10.72
C ILE A 296 -20.23 -1.65 9.58
N THR A 297 -19.15 -1.35 8.87
CA THR A 297 -18.72 -2.16 7.72
C THR A 297 -18.16 -3.51 8.16
N ARG A 298 -17.40 -3.60 9.25
CA ARG A 298 -16.94 -4.87 9.81
C ARG A 298 -18.08 -5.74 10.33
N GLN A 299 -19.03 -5.14 11.04
CA GLN A 299 -20.15 -5.84 11.67
C GLN A 299 -21.19 -6.31 10.63
N HIS A 300 -21.57 -5.42 9.70
CA HIS A 300 -22.71 -5.66 8.81
C HIS A 300 -22.35 -6.10 7.38
N ARG A 301 -21.07 -6.11 6.93
CA ARG A 301 -20.71 -6.48 5.53
C ARG A 301 -21.42 -7.73 5.00
N ARG A 302 -21.62 -8.74 5.86
CA ARG A 302 -22.25 -10.01 5.47
C ARG A 302 -23.70 -9.87 4.98
N ASP A 303 -24.44 -8.86 5.41
CA ASP A 303 -25.81 -8.58 4.96
C ASP A 303 -25.95 -7.12 4.48
N ARG A 304 -26.18 -6.97 3.17
CA ARG A 304 -26.39 -5.67 2.50
C ARG A 304 -27.61 -4.92 3.04
N ALA A 305 -28.66 -5.62 3.48
CA ALA A 305 -29.85 -4.96 4.04
C ALA A 305 -29.53 -4.36 5.42
N SER A 306 -28.91 -5.15 6.31
CA SER A 306 -28.45 -4.68 7.61
C SER A 306 -27.39 -3.57 7.51
N TRP A 307 -26.44 -3.66 6.57
CA TRP A 307 -25.43 -2.60 6.35
C TRP A 307 -26.05 -1.30 5.83
N SER A 308 -27.03 -1.36 4.92
CA SER A 308 -27.77 -0.17 4.47
C SER A 308 -28.54 0.49 5.62
N ALA A 309 -29.24 -0.29 6.44
CA ALA A 309 -29.96 0.22 7.61
C ALA A 309 -29.01 0.88 8.63
N ALA A 310 -27.87 0.26 8.92
CA ALA A 310 -26.86 0.80 9.82
C ALA A 310 -26.23 2.11 9.30
N LEU A 311 -26.03 2.24 7.98
CA LEU A 311 -25.60 3.50 7.36
C LEU A 311 -26.66 4.61 7.46
N ASP A 312 -27.94 4.28 7.31
CA ASP A 312 -29.02 5.27 7.47
C ASP A 312 -29.17 5.71 8.94
N GLU A 313 -29.01 4.80 9.91
CA GLU A 313 -28.90 5.14 11.34
C GLU A 313 -27.63 5.96 11.67
N TRP A 314 -26.55 5.80 10.89
CA TRP A 314 -25.35 6.62 11.02
C TRP A 314 -25.57 8.03 10.46
N ARG A 315 -26.19 8.17 9.27
CA ARG A 315 -26.54 9.47 8.67
C ARG A 315 -27.38 10.34 9.61
N LEU A 316 -28.34 9.72 10.31
CA LEU A 316 -29.17 10.39 11.32
C LEU A 316 -28.39 10.85 12.57
N ARG A 317 -27.21 10.28 12.84
CA ARG A 317 -26.36 10.60 14.00
C ARG A 317 -25.19 11.54 13.69
N TYR A 318 -24.74 11.60 12.44
CA TYR A 318 -23.67 12.49 11.97
C TYR A 318 -24.11 13.34 10.76
N PRO A 319 -25.14 14.20 10.91
CA PRO A 319 -25.66 14.99 9.81
C PRO A 319 -24.61 15.95 9.23
N GLY A 320 -24.38 15.91 7.91
CA GLY A 320 -23.41 16.76 7.23
C GLY A 320 -21.94 16.33 7.37
N HIS A 321 -21.69 15.10 7.82
CA HIS A 321 -20.34 14.52 7.89
C HIS A 321 -19.74 14.33 6.49
N SER A 322 -18.45 14.67 6.29
CA SER A 322 -17.86 14.79 4.95
C SER A 322 -17.87 13.49 4.12
N ALA A 323 -17.85 12.33 4.78
CA ALA A 323 -18.03 11.01 4.14
C ALA A 323 -19.36 10.85 3.37
N GLU A 324 -20.41 11.61 3.71
CA GLU A 324 -21.76 11.45 3.15
C GLU A 324 -21.84 11.77 1.65
N THR A 325 -21.01 12.70 1.16
CA THR A 325 -21.12 13.27 -0.19
C THR A 325 -20.31 12.55 -1.26
N THR A 326 -19.26 11.81 -0.85
CA THR A 326 -18.28 11.21 -1.77
C THR A 326 -18.03 9.75 -1.43
N LEU A 327 -17.59 9.43 -0.21
CA LEU A 327 -17.31 8.04 0.17
C LEU A 327 -18.55 7.16 0.28
N LEU A 328 -19.62 7.57 0.99
CA LEU A 328 -20.79 6.70 1.16
C LEU A 328 -21.47 6.31 -0.17
N PRO A 329 -21.65 7.21 -1.17
CA PRO A 329 -22.12 6.82 -2.49
C PRO A 329 -21.22 5.80 -3.19
N ASP A 330 -19.89 5.95 -3.10
CA ASP A 330 -18.94 5.05 -3.74
C ASP A 330 -18.91 3.67 -3.05
N LEU A 331 -18.88 3.62 -1.71
CA LEU A 331 -19.04 2.37 -0.95
C LEU A 331 -20.37 1.67 -1.28
N LEU A 332 -21.49 2.41 -1.35
CA LEU A 332 -22.80 1.86 -1.74
C LEU A 332 -22.80 1.32 -3.18
N HIS A 333 -22.01 1.90 -4.07
CA HIS A 333 -21.82 1.42 -5.44
C HIS A 333 -20.97 0.15 -5.48
N GLN A 334 -19.80 0.13 -4.84
CA GLN A 334 -18.92 -1.04 -4.71
C GLN A 334 -19.65 -2.22 -4.04
N VAL A 335 -20.38 -1.98 -2.95
CA VAL A 335 -21.22 -2.97 -2.26
C VAL A 335 -22.39 -3.44 -3.14
N GLY A 336 -22.79 -2.62 -4.11
CA GLY A 336 -23.71 -3.00 -5.17
C GLY A 336 -23.10 -3.87 -6.27
N GLN A 337 -21.77 -3.83 -6.45
CA GLN A 337 -21.00 -4.62 -7.40
C GLN A 337 -20.42 -5.91 -6.82
N PHE A 338 -20.34 -6.07 -5.49
CA PHE A 338 -19.84 -7.30 -4.85
C PHE A 338 -20.45 -8.53 -5.51
N GLY A 339 -19.56 -9.39 -6.02
CA GLY A 339 -19.91 -10.45 -6.96
C GLY A 339 -21.10 -11.27 -6.47
N ALA A 340 -22.01 -11.59 -7.39
CA ALA A 340 -23.15 -12.46 -7.12
C ALA A 340 -22.64 -13.71 -6.39
N ARG A 341 -23.11 -13.93 -5.15
CA ARG A 341 -22.61 -15.02 -4.31
C ARG A 341 -22.65 -16.31 -5.10
N ALA A 342 -21.49 -16.98 -5.19
CA ALA A 342 -21.38 -18.32 -5.73
C ALA A 342 -22.53 -19.19 -5.22
N GLN A 343 -23.27 -19.81 -6.14
CA GLN A 343 -24.42 -20.66 -5.83
C GLN A 343 -23.99 -22.11 -5.65
N HIS A 344 -22.85 -22.51 -6.22
CA HIS A 344 -22.34 -23.89 -6.21
C HIS A 344 -20.83 -23.88 -5.94
N ILE A 345 -20.44 -24.01 -4.68
CA ILE A 345 -19.02 -24.03 -4.30
C ILE A 345 -18.51 -25.48 -4.30
N ALA A 346 -17.53 -25.74 -5.16
CA ALA A 346 -16.80 -27.01 -5.15
C ALA A 346 -15.61 -26.96 -4.20
N VAL A 347 -15.44 -28.01 -3.38
CA VAL A 347 -14.45 -28.07 -2.32
C VAL A 347 -13.49 -29.23 -2.55
N LEU A 348 -12.29 -28.91 -3.02
CA LEU A 348 -11.27 -29.85 -3.49
C LEU A 348 -10.26 -30.14 -2.38
N LEU A 349 -10.46 -31.24 -1.64
CA LEU A 349 -9.66 -31.58 -0.46
C LEU A 349 -9.12 -33.02 -0.54
N PRO A 350 -7.91 -33.31 -0.01
CA PRO A 350 -7.37 -34.67 0.00
C PRO A 350 -7.92 -35.42 1.23
N LEU A 351 -9.17 -35.85 1.11
CA LEU A 351 -9.98 -36.48 2.16
C LEU A 351 -9.61 -37.95 2.39
N SER A 352 -8.84 -38.56 1.48
CA SER A 352 -8.21 -39.88 1.66
C SER A 352 -6.67 -39.80 1.81
N GLY A 353 -6.05 -40.93 2.18
CA GLY A 353 -4.61 -41.05 2.34
C GLY A 353 -4.04 -40.34 3.58
N ARG A 354 -2.77 -39.91 3.49
CA ARG A 354 -2.00 -39.43 4.67
C ARG A 354 -2.51 -38.10 5.25
N THR A 355 -3.10 -37.24 4.42
CA THR A 355 -3.59 -35.90 4.76
C THR A 355 -5.05 -35.84 5.19
N ALA A 356 -5.77 -36.96 5.10
CA ALA A 356 -7.21 -37.08 5.36
C ALA A 356 -7.69 -36.41 6.67
N ASN A 357 -6.93 -36.56 7.77
CA ASN A 357 -7.28 -35.96 9.05
C ASN A 357 -7.18 -34.42 9.05
N SER A 358 -6.14 -33.88 8.42
CA SER A 358 -5.93 -32.43 8.26
C SER A 358 -6.98 -31.83 7.33
N ALA A 359 -7.25 -32.50 6.20
CA ALA A 359 -8.28 -32.09 5.25
C ALA A 359 -9.70 -32.17 5.86
N SER A 360 -9.97 -33.19 6.69
CA SER A 360 -11.24 -33.29 7.43
C SER A 360 -11.41 -32.13 8.41
N ALA A 361 -10.36 -31.68 9.10
CA ALA A 361 -10.46 -30.54 10.01
C ALA A 361 -10.84 -29.24 9.28
N ILE A 362 -10.27 -28.99 8.09
CA ILE A 362 -10.63 -27.88 7.22
C ILE A 362 -12.11 -28.00 6.78
N ARG A 363 -12.51 -29.17 6.28
CA ARG A 363 -13.90 -29.44 5.88
C ARG A 363 -14.89 -29.18 7.02
N ASP A 364 -14.57 -29.66 8.22
CA ASP A 364 -15.44 -29.52 9.39
C ASP A 364 -15.52 -28.04 9.84
N GLY A 365 -14.45 -27.25 9.66
CA GLY A 365 -14.43 -25.80 9.84
C GLY A 365 -15.34 -25.05 8.87
N MET A 366 -15.22 -25.38 7.59
CA MET A 366 -16.08 -24.86 6.52
C MET A 366 -17.56 -25.18 6.77
N LEU A 367 -17.88 -26.43 7.16
CA LEU A 367 -19.25 -26.82 7.49
C LEU A 367 -19.79 -26.09 8.72
N ALA A 368 -18.96 -25.81 9.73
CA ALA A 368 -19.37 -25.03 10.89
C ALA A 368 -19.67 -23.57 10.55
N ALA A 369 -18.90 -22.96 9.63
CA ALA A 369 -19.22 -21.64 9.10
C ALA A 369 -20.53 -21.65 8.30
N TYR A 370 -20.67 -22.62 7.39
CA TYR A 370 -21.83 -22.81 6.51
C TYR A 370 -23.16 -23.02 7.27
N TYR A 371 -23.18 -23.90 8.28
CA TYR A 371 -24.41 -24.14 9.05
C TYR A 371 -24.77 -22.99 10.00
N ARG A 372 -23.83 -22.09 10.30
CA ARG A 372 -24.05 -20.84 11.05
C ARG A 372 -24.48 -19.67 10.16
N ASP A 373 -24.30 -19.77 8.84
CA ASP A 373 -24.78 -18.77 7.89
C ASP A 373 -26.33 -18.78 7.83
N THR A 374 -26.94 -17.63 8.09
CA THR A 374 -28.40 -17.41 8.16
C THR A 374 -28.97 -16.82 6.87
N LEU A 375 -28.11 -16.52 5.90
CA LEU A 375 -28.50 -15.94 4.60
C LEU A 375 -28.78 -17.06 3.59
N GLU A 376 -28.99 -16.69 2.32
CA GLU A 376 -29.04 -17.65 1.23
C GLU A 376 -27.66 -18.34 1.10
N ARG A 377 -27.68 -19.67 1.11
CA ARG A 377 -26.50 -20.53 1.27
C ARG A 377 -26.18 -21.28 -0.03
N PRO A 378 -24.90 -21.33 -0.45
CA PRO A 378 -24.47 -22.09 -1.63
C PRO A 378 -24.66 -23.59 -1.45
N GLU A 379 -24.82 -24.33 -2.55
CA GLU A 379 -24.58 -25.77 -2.51
C GLU A 379 -23.07 -26.03 -2.35
N LEU A 380 -22.68 -26.72 -1.27
CA LEU A 380 -21.30 -27.16 -1.06
C LEU A 380 -21.13 -28.61 -1.54
N ARG A 381 -20.37 -28.83 -2.63
CA ARG A 381 -19.99 -30.18 -3.10
C ARG A 381 -18.53 -30.48 -2.80
N PHE A 382 -18.26 -31.60 -2.14
CA PHE A 382 -16.91 -32.00 -1.69
C PHE A 382 -16.32 -33.08 -2.59
N TYR A 383 -15.14 -32.81 -3.15
CA TYR A 383 -14.43 -33.71 -4.07
C TYR A 383 -13.13 -34.18 -3.41
N ASP A 384 -12.93 -35.50 -3.31
CA ASP A 384 -11.66 -36.05 -2.81
C ASP A 384 -10.57 -35.98 -3.90
N THR A 385 -9.52 -35.22 -3.63
CA THR A 385 -8.36 -35.06 -4.53
C THR A 385 -7.28 -36.13 -4.31
N GLY A 386 -7.43 -36.98 -3.29
CA GLY A 386 -6.59 -38.15 -3.06
C GLY A 386 -5.29 -37.89 -2.29
N GLY A 387 -4.68 -38.98 -1.80
CA GLY A 387 -3.41 -38.96 -1.04
C GLY A 387 -2.12 -38.83 -1.89
N LYS A 388 -2.28 -38.71 -3.20
CA LYS A 388 -1.29 -38.28 -4.21
C LYS A 388 -2.08 -37.41 -5.18
N SER A 389 -1.44 -36.45 -5.87
CA SER A 389 -2.10 -35.68 -6.91
C SER A 389 -2.45 -36.55 -8.13
N GLN A 390 -3.58 -37.27 -8.05
CA GLN A 390 -4.47 -37.45 -9.20
C GLN A 390 -4.59 -36.10 -9.90
N ALA A 391 -4.60 -36.07 -11.24
CA ALA A 391 -4.54 -34.82 -12.00
C ALA A 391 -5.60 -33.84 -11.50
N ILE A 392 -5.19 -32.78 -10.79
CA ILE A 392 -6.16 -31.92 -10.08
C ILE A 392 -7.13 -31.27 -11.07
N TRP A 393 -6.62 -31.04 -12.28
CA TRP A 393 -7.36 -30.58 -13.45
C TRP A 393 -8.59 -31.44 -13.78
N SER A 394 -8.57 -32.77 -13.64
CA SER A 394 -9.75 -33.58 -13.92
C SER A 394 -10.81 -33.46 -12.82
N VAL A 395 -10.39 -33.24 -11.56
CA VAL A 395 -11.33 -32.98 -10.45
C VAL A 395 -11.92 -31.58 -10.56
N TYR A 396 -11.11 -30.60 -10.96
CA TYR A 396 -11.55 -29.24 -11.27
C TYR A 396 -12.52 -29.19 -12.46
N GLN A 397 -12.21 -29.89 -13.56
CA GLN A 397 -13.12 -30.01 -14.71
C GLN A 397 -14.39 -30.78 -14.37
N GLN A 398 -14.35 -31.80 -13.50
CA GLN A 398 -15.57 -32.44 -12.98
C GLN A 398 -16.43 -31.44 -12.21
N ALA A 399 -15.85 -30.66 -11.30
CA ALA A 399 -16.57 -29.63 -10.54
C ALA A 399 -17.24 -28.59 -11.46
N LEU A 400 -16.54 -28.12 -12.50
CA LEU A 400 -17.11 -27.22 -13.52
C LEU A 400 -18.29 -27.87 -14.28
N GLN A 401 -18.14 -29.13 -14.72
CA GLN A 401 -19.22 -29.88 -15.39
C GLN A 401 -20.43 -30.14 -14.49
N GLU A 402 -20.20 -30.23 -13.19
CA GLU A 402 -21.22 -30.37 -12.16
C GLU A 402 -21.88 -29.03 -11.75
N GLY A 403 -21.45 -27.91 -12.33
CA GLY A 403 -22.07 -26.58 -12.18
C GLY A 403 -21.39 -25.63 -11.19
N ALA A 404 -20.17 -25.93 -10.73
CA ALA A 404 -19.48 -25.08 -9.76
C ALA A 404 -19.12 -23.70 -10.35
N ASP A 405 -19.50 -22.63 -9.64
CA ASP A 405 -19.19 -21.23 -9.98
C ASP A 405 -18.09 -20.62 -9.08
N PHE A 406 -17.62 -21.37 -8.08
CA PHE A 406 -16.43 -21.05 -7.28
C PHE A 406 -15.77 -22.32 -6.74
N VAL A 407 -14.45 -22.31 -6.53
CA VAL A 407 -13.69 -23.45 -5.97
C VAL A 407 -12.91 -23.07 -4.72
N ILE A 408 -13.00 -23.88 -3.66
CA ILE A 408 -12.11 -23.82 -2.49
C ILE A 408 -11.22 -25.06 -2.46
N GLY A 409 -9.91 -24.86 -2.25
CA GLY A 409 -8.87 -25.86 -2.48
C GLY A 409 -8.20 -25.69 -3.85
N PRO A 410 -7.16 -26.48 -4.18
CA PRO A 410 -6.62 -27.62 -3.42
C PRO A 410 -5.75 -27.23 -2.22
N LEU A 411 -5.42 -28.23 -1.39
CA LEU A 411 -4.58 -28.10 -0.19
C LEU A 411 -3.09 -28.44 -0.42
N LEU A 412 -2.79 -29.29 -1.40
CA LEU A 412 -1.43 -29.77 -1.68
C LEU A 412 -0.70 -28.80 -2.62
N LYS A 413 0.54 -28.42 -2.27
CA LYS A 413 1.36 -27.48 -3.06
C LYS A 413 1.58 -27.97 -4.50
N GLU A 414 1.74 -29.28 -4.68
CA GLU A 414 1.90 -29.95 -5.96
C GLU A 414 0.65 -29.82 -6.85
N SER A 415 -0.54 -29.80 -6.24
CA SER A 415 -1.80 -29.59 -6.96
C SER A 415 -2.04 -28.11 -7.27
N ILE A 416 -1.64 -27.19 -6.39
CA ILE A 416 -1.70 -25.75 -6.69
C ILE A 416 -0.76 -25.41 -7.85
N LEU A 417 0.47 -25.96 -7.86
CA LEU A 417 1.43 -25.86 -8.97
C LEU A 417 0.99 -26.55 -10.27
N GLN A 418 -0.08 -27.36 -10.26
CA GLN A 418 -0.73 -27.86 -11.48
C GLN A 418 -1.78 -26.88 -12.00
N LEU A 419 -2.52 -26.21 -11.12
CA LEU A 419 -3.48 -25.16 -11.50
C LEU A 419 -2.78 -23.85 -11.91
N SER A 420 -1.71 -23.44 -11.23
CA SER A 420 -0.92 -22.24 -11.58
C SER A 420 -0.10 -22.37 -12.89
N ARG A 421 -0.42 -23.36 -13.73
CA ARG A 421 0.18 -23.64 -15.03
C ARG A 421 -0.85 -23.80 -16.14
N VAL A 422 -2.14 -23.68 -15.83
CA VAL A 422 -3.17 -23.50 -16.86
C VAL A 422 -3.27 -22.01 -17.17
N GLY A 423 -3.46 -21.65 -18.44
CA GLY A 423 -3.47 -20.24 -18.86
C GLY A 423 -4.74 -19.48 -18.45
N GLU A 424 -5.79 -20.18 -18.01
CA GLU A 424 -7.07 -19.59 -17.61
C GLU A 424 -7.77 -20.51 -16.61
N LEU A 425 -8.43 -19.93 -15.61
CA LEU A 425 -9.33 -20.62 -14.68
C LEU A 425 -10.74 -20.03 -14.89
N PRO A 426 -11.69 -20.78 -15.52
CA PRO A 426 -13.03 -20.26 -15.84
C PRO A 426 -13.89 -19.83 -14.64
N VAL A 427 -13.49 -20.19 -13.42
CA VAL A 427 -14.10 -19.72 -12.16
C VAL A 427 -13.00 -19.42 -11.14
N PRO A 428 -13.23 -18.50 -10.18
CA PRO A 428 -12.27 -18.21 -9.12
C PRO A 428 -11.94 -19.43 -8.24
N VAL A 429 -10.67 -19.54 -7.86
CA VAL A 429 -10.13 -20.64 -7.04
C VAL A 429 -9.43 -20.09 -5.81
N LEU A 430 -9.88 -20.46 -4.62
CA LEU A 430 -9.21 -20.18 -3.33
C LEU A 430 -8.40 -21.40 -2.88
N ALA A 431 -7.14 -21.49 -3.33
CA ALA A 431 -6.20 -22.52 -2.90
C ALA A 431 -5.86 -22.40 -1.41
N LEU A 432 -5.71 -23.54 -0.72
CA LEU A 432 -5.54 -23.59 0.74
C LEU A 432 -4.07 -23.76 1.19
N ASN A 433 -3.15 -23.20 0.42
CA ASN A 433 -1.71 -23.18 0.68
C ASN A 433 -1.05 -22.09 -0.18
N HIS A 434 0.18 -21.68 0.15
CA HIS A 434 0.99 -20.81 -0.71
C HIS A 434 2.06 -21.61 -1.46
N THR A 435 2.30 -21.30 -2.74
CA THR A 435 3.33 -21.95 -3.58
C THR A 435 4.44 -21.03 -4.06
N GLY A 436 4.34 -19.74 -3.77
CA GLY A 436 5.15 -18.66 -4.34
C GLY A 436 4.23 -17.52 -4.79
N PRO A 437 4.78 -16.39 -5.29
CA PRO A 437 3.98 -15.33 -5.89
C PRO A 437 2.99 -15.93 -6.90
N GLY A 438 1.71 -15.57 -6.76
CA GLY A 438 0.68 -15.93 -7.73
C GLY A 438 0.83 -15.13 -9.01
N ASP A 439 0.06 -15.52 -10.00
CA ASP A 439 -0.12 -14.74 -11.22
C ASP A 439 -1.30 -13.77 -11.00
N PRO A 440 -1.11 -12.44 -11.07
CA PRO A 440 -2.19 -11.47 -10.88
C PRO A 440 -3.30 -11.58 -11.92
N GLU A 441 -3.02 -12.06 -13.14
CA GLU A 441 -4.01 -12.21 -14.21
C GLU A 441 -4.88 -13.47 -13.98
N LEU A 442 -4.31 -14.52 -13.39
CA LEU A 442 -5.00 -15.77 -13.11
C LEU A 442 -5.96 -15.65 -11.90
N ALA A 443 -7.17 -16.21 -12.00
CA ALA A 443 -8.17 -16.20 -10.92
C ALA A 443 -7.85 -17.18 -9.74
N LEU A 444 -6.56 -17.29 -9.36
CA LEU A 444 -6.04 -18.21 -8.35
C LEU A 444 -5.59 -17.46 -7.09
N TYR A 445 -6.47 -17.39 -6.10
CA TYR A 445 -6.18 -16.86 -4.78
C TYR A 445 -5.48 -17.93 -3.91
N GLN A 446 -4.56 -17.53 -3.03
CA GLN A 446 -3.79 -18.44 -2.16
C GLN A 446 -3.96 -18.06 -0.69
N PHE A 447 -4.50 -18.95 0.14
CA PHE A 447 -4.72 -18.73 1.57
C PHE A 447 -4.14 -19.88 2.40
N GLY A 448 -3.13 -19.60 3.22
CA GLY A 448 -2.43 -20.62 3.98
C GLY A 448 -2.01 -20.16 5.38
N LEU A 449 -1.58 -21.14 6.16
CA LEU A 449 -0.98 -20.92 7.48
C LEU A 449 0.55 -21.01 7.34
N ALA A 450 1.17 -20.10 6.58
CA ALA A 450 2.60 -20.16 6.36
C ALA A 450 3.36 -19.69 7.63
N PRO A 451 4.29 -20.47 8.18
CA PRO A 451 5.11 -20.04 9.32
C PRO A 451 6.05 -18.88 8.94
N GLU A 452 6.29 -18.66 7.65
CA GLU A 452 7.03 -17.51 7.14
C GLU A 452 6.31 -16.16 7.41
N ASP A 453 4.97 -16.11 7.42
CA ASP A 453 4.20 -14.89 7.76
C ASP A 453 4.29 -14.55 9.24
N GLU A 454 4.33 -15.61 10.07
CA GLU A 454 4.47 -15.51 11.52
C GLU A 454 5.91 -15.08 11.90
N ALA A 455 6.89 -15.42 11.05
CA ALA A 455 8.28 -14.99 11.15
C ALA A 455 8.43 -13.49 10.88
N ARG A 456 7.81 -12.99 9.80
CA ARG A 456 7.79 -11.54 9.50
C ARG A 456 7.22 -10.75 10.67
N GLN A 457 6.02 -11.11 11.11
CA GLN A 457 5.35 -10.44 12.24
C GLN A 457 6.17 -10.49 13.54
N ALA A 458 6.97 -11.54 13.77
CA ALA A 458 7.87 -11.59 14.92
C ALA A 458 9.02 -10.58 14.81
N ALA A 459 9.57 -10.33 13.61
CA ALA A 459 10.54 -9.26 13.39
C ALA A 459 9.88 -7.87 13.50
N ASP A 460 8.69 -7.67 12.92
CA ASP A 460 7.93 -6.41 13.05
C ASP A 460 7.64 -6.10 14.52
N ARG A 461 7.21 -7.08 15.33
CA ARG A 461 6.95 -6.88 16.77
C ARG A 461 8.23 -6.59 17.56
N ILE A 462 9.34 -7.29 17.29
CA ILE A 462 10.64 -7.00 17.92
C ILE A 462 11.07 -5.55 17.65
N TYR A 463 10.90 -5.09 16.41
CA TYR A 463 11.21 -3.72 16.02
C TYR A 463 10.30 -2.68 16.70
N ALA A 464 8.98 -2.96 16.74
CA ALA A 464 8.00 -2.11 17.42
C ALA A 464 8.20 -2.05 18.94
N ASP A 465 8.70 -3.13 19.56
CA ASP A 465 9.13 -3.16 20.97
C ASP A 465 10.47 -2.43 21.22
N GLY A 466 10.97 -1.66 20.24
CA GLY A 466 12.18 -0.84 20.36
C GLY A 466 13.49 -1.61 20.24
N GLN A 467 13.45 -2.93 20.03
CA GLN A 467 14.64 -3.76 19.94
C GLN A 467 15.20 -3.74 18.51
N ARG A 468 16.53 -3.80 18.36
CA ARG A 468 17.23 -3.78 17.06
C ARG A 468 18.21 -4.95 16.92
N GLN A 469 18.91 -5.30 18.00
CA GLN A 469 20.02 -6.26 17.99
C GLN A 469 19.58 -7.66 18.45
N VAL A 470 19.43 -8.60 17.52
CA VAL A 470 18.73 -9.87 17.74
C VAL A 470 19.65 -11.09 17.57
N ILE A 471 19.40 -12.16 18.33
CA ILE A 471 19.95 -13.50 18.06
C ILE A 471 18.83 -14.51 17.78
N ALA A 472 19.10 -15.49 16.91
CA ALA A 472 18.13 -16.52 16.52
C ALA A 472 18.55 -17.93 16.97
N LEU A 473 17.61 -18.68 17.55
CA LEU A 473 17.75 -20.09 17.93
C LEU A 473 16.71 -20.92 17.17
N VAL A 474 17.15 -21.62 16.10
CA VAL A 474 16.26 -22.32 15.16
C VAL A 474 16.74 -23.74 14.84
N PRO A 475 15.85 -24.70 14.53
CA PRO A 475 16.25 -26.07 14.22
C PRO A 475 16.97 -26.17 12.87
N ASP A 476 18.04 -26.96 12.81
CA ASP A 476 18.68 -27.36 11.54
C ASP A 476 17.72 -28.26 10.76
N SER A 477 16.96 -27.63 9.86
CA SER A 477 15.92 -28.25 9.06
C SER A 477 15.54 -27.35 7.89
N ALA A 478 14.88 -27.91 6.88
CA ALA A 478 14.34 -27.11 5.77
C ALA A 478 13.28 -26.09 6.26
N TRP A 479 12.46 -26.47 7.25
CA TRP A 479 11.52 -25.55 7.90
C TRP A 479 12.23 -24.40 8.61
N GLY A 480 13.20 -24.72 9.48
CA GLY A 480 13.95 -23.72 10.24
C GLY A 480 14.69 -22.73 9.36
N ARG A 481 15.29 -23.18 8.25
CA ARG A 481 15.96 -22.29 7.27
C ARG A 481 15.00 -21.33 6.56
N ARG A 482 13.82 -21.77 6.11
CA ARG A 482 12.87 -20.87 5.42
C ARG A 482 12.29 -19.82 6.36
N VAL A 483 11.91 -20.23 7.56
CA VAL A 483 11.33 -19.33 8.57
C VAL A 483 12.38 -18.34 9.08
N LEU A 484 13.64 -18.78 9.27
CA LEU A 484 14.75 -17.88 9.56
C LEU A 484 14.96 -16.85 8.45
N ALA A 485 15.00 -17.26 7.18
CA ALA A 485 15.20 -16.34 6.06
C ALA A 485 14.07 -15.29 5.94
N ALA A 486 12.82 -15.68 6.22
CA ALA A 486 11.69 -14.75 6.27
C ALA A 486 11.77 -13.77 7.46
N PHE A 487 12.23 -14.23 8.62
CA PHE A 487 12.49 -13.40 9.80
C PHE A 487 13.65 -12.41 9.58
N GLU A 488 14.77 -12.89 9.05
CA GLU A 488 16.00 -12.14 8.83
C GLU A 488 15.80 -11.02 7.79
N ALA A 489 15.14 -11.33 6.67
CA ALA A 489 14.80 -10.34 5.66
C ALA A 489 13.93 -9.20 6.22
N GLN A 490 12.87 -9.55 6.98
CA GLN A 490 11.97 -8.58 7.60
C GLN A 490 12.68 -7.72 8.66
N LEU A 491 13.53 -8.34 9.50
CA LEU A 491 14.27 -7.63 10.53
C LEU A 491 15.21 -6.58 9.90
N VAL A 492 15.90 -6.94 8.82
CA VAL A 492 16.78 -6.03 8.08
C VAL A 492 15.98 -4.96 7.33
N GLU A 493 14.84 -5.29 6.73
CA GLU A 493 13.93 -4.31 6.10
C GLU A 493 13.44 -3.24 7.09
N ARG A 494 13.21 -3.61 8.36
CA ARG A 494 12.85 -2.68 9.42
C ARG A 494 14.04 -1.90 9.99
N GLY A 495 15.29 -2.30 9.72
CA GLY A 495 16.49 -1.65 10.27
C GLY A 495 17.02 -2.28 11.57
N GLY A 496 16.66 -3.53 11.86
CA GLY A 496 17.32 -4.37 12.87
C GLY A 496 18.47 -5.21 12.31
N GLU A 497 19.25 -5.84 13.19
CA GLU A 497 20.42 -6.66 12.85
C GLU A 497 20.31 -8.07 13.49
N LEU A 498 20.49 -9.11 12.67
CA LEU A 498 20.60 -10.49 13.14
C LEU A 498 22.05 -10.83 13.50
N LEU A 499 22.46 -10.47 14.71
CA LEU A 499 23.83 -10.58 15.21
C LEU A 499 24.43 -11.99 15.17
N THR A 500 23.62 -13.01 15.47
CA THR A 500 24.06 -14.42 15.47
C THR A 500 22.88 -15.38 15.39
N THR A 501 22.88 -16.22 14.36
CA THR A 501 22.06 -17.44 14.30
C THR A 501 22.81 -18.60 14.94
N SER A 502 22.12 -19.43 15.73
CA SER A 502 22.63 -20.70 16.22
C SER A 502 21.63 -21.82 16.00
N HIS A 503 22.08 -22.87 15.31
CA HIS A 503 21.24 -24.01 14.93
C HIS A 503 21.27 -25.12 15.98
N TYR A 504 20.16 -25.84 16.12
CA TYR A 504 20.05 -27.02 16.98
C TYR A 504 19.42 -28.22 16.24
N ALA A 505 19.78 -29.45 16.61
CA ALA A 505 19.16 -30.64 16.01
C ALA A 505 17.67 -30.72 16.40
N PRO A 506 16.70 -30.93 15.48
CA PRO A 506 15.27 -30.84 15.76
C PRO A 506 14.78 -31.65 16.97
N ASP A 507 15.32 -32.85 17.15
CA ASP A 507 14.98 -33.79 18.23
C ASP A 507 15.88 -33.66 19.49
N SER A 508 16.71 -32.61 19.57
CA SER A 508 17.56 -32.38 20.75
C SER A 508 16.75 -31.99 21.99
N ALA A 509 17.27 -32.37 23.15
CA ALA A 509 16.87 -31.83 24.45
C ALA A 509 18.00 -31.00 25.13
N ASP A 510 19.20 -30.99 24.54
CA ASP A 510 20.32 -30.14 24.96
C ASP A 510 20.47 -28.96 23.98
N PHE A 511 20.39 -27.75 24.52
CA PHE A 511 20.56 -26.49 23.78
C PHE A 511 21.74 -25.66 24.31
N LYS A 512 22.52 -26.22 25.26
CA LYS A 512 23.64 -25.58 25.94
C LYS A 512 24.71 -25.07 24.98
N ALA A 513 25.06 -25.84 23.95
CA ALA A 513 26.03 -25.44 22.94
C ALA A 513 25.47 -24.33 22.00
N PRO A 514 24.29 -24.48 21.37
CA PRO A 514 23.64 -23.39 20.63
C PRO A 514 23.51 -22.07 21.42
N ILE A 515 23.10 -22.15 22.70
CA ILE A 515 22.97 -20.96 23.57
C ILE A 515 24.35 -20.35 23.90
N GLN A 516 25.37 -21.17 24.17
CA GLN A 516 26.72 -20.67 24.47
C GLN A 516 27.42 -20.02 23.26
N HIS A 517 27.09 -20.49 22.05
CA HIS A 517 27.49 -19.85 20.81
C HIS A 517 26.75 -18.50 20.62
N ALA A 518 25.42 -18.48 20.64
CA ALA A 518 24.62 -17.26 20.42
C ALA A 518 24.93 -16.13 21.41
N LEU A 519 25.13 -16.45 22.70
CA LEU A 519 25.47 -15.50 23.76
C LEU A 519 26.99 -15.18 23.84
N ASN A 520 27.80 -15.74 22.92
CA ASN A 520 29.26 -15.59 22.83
C ASN A 520 30.03 -15.97 24.12
N LEU A 521 29.51 -16.96 24.86
CA LEU A 521 30.07 -17.40 26.14
C LEU A 521 31.42 -18.12 25.98
N ASP A 522 31.66 -18.74 24.83
CA ASP A 522 32.92 -19.44 24.57
C ASP A 522 34.09 -18.50 24.24
N ALA A 523 33.87 -17.32 23.63
CA ALA A 523 34.92 -16.29 23.57
C ALA A 523 35.22 -15.74 24.97
N SER A 524 34.22 -15.64 25.84
CA SER A 524 34.42 -15.33 27.27
C SER A 524 35.34 -16.35 27.96
N ARG A 525 35.05 -17.65 27.80
CA ARG A 525 35.89 -18.75 28.34
C ARG A 525 37.28 -18.84 27.71
N ASN A 526 37.42 -18.55 26.42
CA ASN A 526 38.70 -18.61 25.73
C ASN A 526 39.61 -17.43 26.09
N ARG A 527 39.05 -16.22 26.31
CA ARG A 527 39.76 -15.09 26.92
C ARG A 527 40.26 -15.43 28.32
N TYR A 528 39.41 -16.02 29.17
CA TYR A 528 39.82 -16.51 30.50
C TYR A 528 40.99 -17.51 30.42
N ARG A 529 40.85 -18.56 29.59
CA ARG A 529 41.90 -19.57 29.37
C ARG A 529 43.19 -18.97 28.82
N ALA A 530 43.15 -17.87 28.08
CA ALA A 530 44.34 -17.14 27.63
C ALA A 530 44.99 -16.36 28.78
N LEU A 531 44.21 -15.54 29.50
CA LEU A 531 44.70 -14.76 30.65
C LEU A 531 45.29 -15.64 31.75
N GLN A 532 44.65 -16.78 32.06
CA GLN A 532 45.13 -17.73 33.06
C GLN A 532 46.50 -18.35 32.68
N ARG A 533 46.74 -18.60 31.38
CA ARG A 533 48.04 -19.08 30.87
C ARG A 533 49.11 -17.99 30.90
N ILE A 534 48.75 -16.74 30.59
CA ILE A 534 49.67 -15.60 30.59
C ILE A 534 50.09 -15.21 32.01
N LEU A 535 49.15 -15.21 32.96
CA LEU A 535 49.35 -14.72 34.33
C LEU A 535 49.83 -15.80 35.31
N GLY A 536 49.86 -17.08 34.89
CA GLY A 536 50.42 -18.19 35.69
C GLY A 536 49.68 -18.51 36.99
N LYS A 537 48.49 -17.94 37.21
CA LYS A 537 47.70 -18.03 38.45
C LYS A 537 46.27 -18.44 38.13
N LYS A 538 45.61 -19.13 39.07
CA LYS A 538 44.15 -19.32 39.01
C LYS A 538 43.49 -17.95 39.18
N LEU A 539 42.60 -17.62 38.25
CA LEU A 539 41.72 -16.47 38.31
C LEU A 539 40.29 -16.98 38.57
N GLU A 540 39.51 -16.22 39.31
CA GLU A 540 38.05 -16.41 39.39
C GLU A 540 37.41 -15.95 38.08
N PHE A 541 36.33 -16.62 37.65
CA PHE A 541 35.70 -16.33 36.37
C PHE A 541 34.26 -16.83 36.29
N GLU A 542 33.39 -15.89 35.96
CA GLU A 542 32.02 -16.12 35.55
C GLU A 542 31.89 -15.83 34.04
N PRO A 543 31.29 -16.72 33.23
CA PRO A 543 31.10 -16.49 31.81
C PRO A 543 30.15 -15.30 31.55
N ARG A 544 30.71 -14.11 31.31
CA ARG A 544 29.93 -12.95 30.89
C ARG A 544 29.36 -13.17 29.48
N ARG A 545 28.03 -13.11 29.34
CA ARG A 545 27.34 -13.03 28.05
C ARG A 545 27.68 -11.71 27.34
N ARG A 546 27.51 -11.71 26.03
CA ARG A 546 27.45 -10.49 25.22
C ARG A 546 26.30 -9.57 25.69
N GLN A 547 26.47 -8.25 25.56
CA GLN A 547 25.58 -7.23 26.16
C GLN A 547 24.79 -6.45 25.09
N ASP A 548 25.25 -6.53 23.86
CA ASP A 548 24.67 -6.08 22.59
C ASP A 548 23.50 -6.95 22.11
N VAL A 549 22.80 -7.67 22.99
CA VAL A 549 21.64 -8.49 22.60
C VAL A 549 20.41 -7.99 23.33
N GLU A 550 19.48 -7.49 22.53
CA GLU A 550 18.25 -6.83 22.94
C GLU A 550 17.06 -7.79 22.85
N ALA A 551 17.03 -8.67 21.84
CA ALA A 551 15.99 -9.70 21.71
C ALA A 551 16.52 -11.08 21.30
N ILE A 552 15.75 -12.13 21.61
CA ILE A 552 15.99 -13.49 21.17
C ILE A 552 14.78 -13.99 20.37
N PHE A 553 14.97 -14.33 19.10
CA PHE A 553 13.99 -15.10 18.34
C PHE A 553 14.23 -16.60 18.54
N ILE A 554 13.18 -17.32 18.93
CA ILE A 554 13.16 -18.78 19.01
C ILE A 554 12.16 -19.32 18.01
N LEU A 555 12.58 -20.30 17.23
CA LEU A 555 11.68 -21.14 16.47
C LEU A 555 11.71 -22.57 17.02
N GLY A 556 10.56 -23.14 17.36
CA GLY A 556 10.47 -24.50 17.88
C GLY A 556 9.04 -24.96 18.13
N PHE A 557 8.89 -26.19 18.62
CA PHE A 557 7.63 -26.73 19.14
C PHE A 557 7.61 -26.64 20.69
N PRO A 558 6.49 -26.92 21.38
CA PRO A 558 6.38 -26.65 22.82
C PRO A 558 7.43 -27.39 23.67
N ARG A 559 7.89 -28.57 23.23
CA ARG A 559 8.93 -29.34 23.93
C ARG A 559 10.27 -28.61 23.95
N GLN A 560 10.70 -28.07 22.80
CA GLN A 560 11.94 -27.32 22.65
C GLN A 560 11.85 -25.98 23.40
N ALA A 561 10.73 -25.26 23.28
CA ALA A 561 10.56 -23.96 23.95
C ALA A 561 10.59 -24.06 25.49
N ARG A 562 9.88 -25.04 26.07
CA ARG A 562 9.93 -25.37 27.51
C ARG A 562 11.33 -25.77 28.01
N GLN A 563 12.25 -26.14 27.11
CA GLN A 563 13.64 -26.47 27.47
C GLN A 563 14.63 -25.32 27.19
N LEU A 564 14.39 -24.52 26.15
CA LEU A 564 15.20 -23.37 25.75
C LEU A 564 15.09 -22.21 26.74
N LYS A 565 13.87 -21.79 27.12
CA LYS A 565 13.66 -20.62 28.00
C LYS A 565 14.31 -20.81 29.40
N PRO A 566 14.25 -21.99 30.06
CA PRO A 566 15.02 -22.25 31.28
C PRO A 566 16.54 -22.28 31.07
N GLN A 567 17.04 -22.83 29.95
CA GLN A 567 18.49 -22.86 29.66
C GLN A 567 19.06 -21.45 29.36
N LEU A 568 18.27 -20.58 28.74
CA LEU A 568 18.60 -19.16 28.56
C LEU A 568 18.69 -18.42 29.90
N ARG A 569 17.72 -18.64 30.80
CA ARG A 569 17.75 -18.10 32.18
C ARG A 569 19.00 -18.59 32.95
N PHE A 570 19.35 -19.87 32.83
CA PHE A 570 20.57 -20.44 33.42
C PHE A 570 21.87 -19.85 32.84
N HIS A 571 21.83 -19.34 31.61
CA HIS A 571 22.95 -18.66 30.95
C HIS A 571 22.87 -17.12 31.02
N HIS A 572 22.20 -16.60 32.04
CA HIS A 572 22.08 -15.17 32.34
C HIS A 572 21.47 -14.33 31.20
N ALA A 573 20.63 -14.96 30.36
CA ALA A 573 19.80 -14.32 29.34
C ALA A 573 18.31 -14.55 29.66
N GLY A 574 17.95 -14.37 30.93
CA GLY A 574 16.57 -14.49 31.43
C GLY A 574 15.81 -13.17 31.51
N ASP A 575 16.58 -12.08 31.46
CA ASP A 575 16.25 -10.66 31.36
C ASP A 575 15.94 -10.22 29.92
N ILE A 576 16.56 -10.88 28.92
CA ILE A 576 16.34 -10.59 27.51
C ILE A 576 14.94 -11.10 27.07
N PRO A 577 14.11 -10.27 26.40
CA PRO A 577 12.82 -10.71 25.86
C PRO A 577 13.00 -11.79 24.77
N VAL A 578 12.04 -12.71 24.71
CA VAL A 578 12.09 -13.91 23.87
C VAL A 578 10.81 -14.00 23.04
N TYR A 579 10.95 -14.08 21.72
CA TYR A 579 9.86 -14.04 20.74
C TYR A 579 9.78 -15.32 19.91
N SER A 580 8.59 -15.67 19.42
CA SER A 580 8.35 -16.89 18.62
C SER A 580 7.12 -16.77 17.72
N THR A 581 7.02 -17.66 16.73
CA THR A 581 5.79 -17.98 16.00
C THR A 581 4.84 -18.85 16.84
N SER A 582 3.62 -19.13 16.33
CA SER A 582 2.58 -19.94 17.01
C SER A 582 2.99 -21.38 17.37
N HIS A 583 4.10 -21.86 16.80
CA HIS A 583 4.51 -23.26 16.84
C HIS A 583 4.92 -23.72 18.25
N VAL A 584 5.33 -22.81 19.12
CA VAL A 584 5.66 -23.11 20.53
C VAL A 584 4.45 -23.36 21.42
N TYR A 585 3.23 -23.07 20.94
CA TYR A 585 2.00 -23.32 21.68
C TYR A 585 1.16 -24.45 21.05
N SER A 586 0.72 -25.39 21.90
CA SER A 586 -0.08 -26.56 21.53
C SER A 586 -1.57 -26.27 21.26
N ALA A 587 -2.01 -25.02 21.30
CA ALA A 587 -3.43 -24.62 21.30
C ALA A 587 -4.26 -25.21 22.46
N SER A 588 -3.58 -25.77 23.46
CA SER A 588 -4.16 -26.34 24.68
C SER A 588 -3.17 -26.06 25.81
N PRO A 589 -3.57 -25.33 26.86
CA PRO A 589 -2.66 -24.87 27.90
C PRO A 589 -2.49 -25.93 28.99
N ASP A 590 -1.24 -26.23 29.35
CA ASP A 590 -0.90 -27.04 30.52
C ASP A 590 -0.03 -26.21 31.48
N PRO A 591 -0.66 -25.49 32.44
CA PRO A 591 0.07 -24.60 33.35
C PRO A 591 1.10 -25.27 34.24
N SER A 592 1.15 -26.61 34.29
CA SER A 592 2.17 -27.34 35.04
C SER A 592 3.53 -27.37 34.33
N ILE A 593 3.53 -27.38 33.00
CA ILE A 593 4.73 -27.48 32.15
C ILE A 593 4.94 -26.28 31.23
N ASP A 594 3.89 -25.51 30.90
CA ASP A 594 4.02 -24.27 30.12
C ASP A 594 4.64 -23.12 30.93
N ARG A 595 4.69 -23.26 32.27
CA ARG A 595 5.34 -22.29 33.16
C ARG A 595 6.85 -22.12 32.90
N ASP A 596 7.51 -23.13 32.31
CA ASP A 596 8.90 -23.01 31.88
C ASP A 596 9.08 -22.01 30.72
N MET A 597 8.00 -21.65 30.02
CA MET A 597 7.97 -20.63 28.97
C MET A 597 7.56 -19.24 29.48
N ASP A 598 7.30 -19.04 30.79
CA ASP A 598 6.89 -17.74 31.34
C ASP A 598 7.83 -16.60 30.86
N GLY A 599 7.24 -15.49 30.39
CA GLY A 599 7.95 -14.37 29.76
C GLY A 599 8.42 -14.62 28.32
N LEU A 600 7.86 -15.60 27.61
CA LEU A 600 7.98 -15.78 26.16
C LEU A 600 6.78 -15.12 25.46
N PHE A 601 7.06 -14.31 24.45
CA PHE A 601 6.10 -13.67 23.55
C PHE A 601 5.89 -14.53 22.30
N PHE A 602 4.65 -14.66 21.83
CA PHE A 602 4.36 -15.32 20.56
C PHE A 602 3.09 -14.79 19.90
N CYS A 603 3.02 -14.92 18.57
CA CYS A 603 1.81 -14.67 17.80
C CYS A 603 1.01 -15.96 17.55
N ASP A 604 -0.31 -15.87 17.53
CA ASP A 604 -1.21 -16.96 17.16
C ASP A 604 -2.54 -16.40 16.65
N ILE A 605 -3.42 -17.29 16.18
CA ILE A 605 -4.71 -16.89 15.61
C ILE A 605 -5.71 -16.41 16.68
N PRO A 606 -6.62 -15.47 16.37
CA PRO A 606 -7.73 -15.08 17.25
C PRO A 606 -8.50 -16.27 17.80
N TRP A 607 -8.76 -17.29 16.97
CA TRP A 607 -9.42 -18.54 17.38
C TRP A 607 -8.68 -19.32 18.48
N ILE A 608 -7.43 -19.01 18.82
CA ILE A 608 -6.70 -19.65 19.94
C ILE A 608 -6.49 -18.71 21.13
N LEU A 609 -6.36 -17.40 20.91
CA LEU A 609 -6.01 -16.41 21.95
C LEU A 609 -7.18 -15.58 22.47
N ASP A 610 -8.31 -15.52 21.76
CA ASP A 610 -9.53 -14.90 22.29
C ASP A 610 -10.14 -15.81 23.38
N PHE A 611 -10.14 -15.36 24.64
CA PHE A 611 -10.69 -16.14 25.76
C PHE A 611 -12.07 -15.65 26.24
N GLU A 612 -12.50 -14.46 25.81
CA GLU A 612 -13.60 -13.72 26.46
C GLU A 612 -14.64 -13.18 25.47
N THR A 613 -14.40 -13.27 24.16
CA THR A 613 -15.28 -12.70 23.11
C THR A 613 -15.72 -13.75 22.08
N ARG A 614 -16.04 -13.32 20.85
CA ARG A 614 -16.82 -14.08 19.86
C ARG A 614 -16.30 -15.47 19.50
N TRP A 615 -15.01 -15.76 19.68
CA TRP A 615 -14.42 -17.06 19.33
C TRP A 615 -14.39 -18.06 20.50
N SER A 616 -14.52 -17.63 21.76
CA SER A 616 -14.62 -18.57 22.89
C SER A 616 -15.93 -19.38 22.81
N ASP A 617 -17.06 -18.69 22.70
CA ASP A 617 -18.40 -19.30 22.50
C ASP A 617 -18.41 -20.31 21.35
N GLN A 618 -17.83 -19.92 20.21
CA GLN A 618 -17.81 -20.75 19.00
C GLN A 618 -16.95 -22.01 19.18
N ARG A 619 -15.91 -21.96 20.01
CA ARG A 619 -15.08 -23.14 20.33
C ARG A 619 -15.75 -24.09 21.31
N GLU A 620 -16.49 -23.59 22.29
CA GLU A 620 -17.20 -24.46 23.25
C GLU A 620 -18.37 -25.19 22.58
N GLN A 621 -19.09 -24.51 21.68
CA GLN A 621 -20.07 -25.13 20.77
C GLN A 621 -19.41 -26.18 19.85
N LEU A 622 -18.17 -25.94 19.40
CA LEU A 622 -17.43 -26.92 18.58
C LEU A 622 -16.92 -28.13 19.38
N TYR A 623 -16.40 -27.90 20.59
CA TYR A 623 -15.81 -28.94 21.43
C TYR A 623 -16.88 -29.90 21.97
N SER A 624 -18.12 -29.44 22.15
CA SER A 624 -19.26 -30.30 22.44
C SER A 624 -19.72 -31.11 21.21
N ALA A 625 -19.61 -30.58 19.99
CA ALA A 625 -19.98 -31.28 18.75
C ALA A 625 -18.95 -32.34 18.29
N TRP A 626 -17.65 -32.01 18.26
CA TRP A 626 -16.58 -32.89 17.75
C TRP A 626 -15.30 -32.87 18.61
N PRO A 627 -15.34 -33.33 19.89
CA PRO A 627 -14.28 -33.11 20.86
C PRO A 627 -12.87 -33.57 20.42
N ASN A 628 -12.74 -34.78 19.87
CA ASN A 628 -11.42 -35.38 19.60
C ASN A 628 -10.69 -34.82 18.36
N ARG A 629 -11.40 -34.21 17.39
CA ARG A 629 -10.78 -33.69 16.15
C ARG A 629 -10.51 -32.19 16.24
N SER A 630 -11.48 -31.44 16.75
CA SER A 630 -11.42 -29.98 16.91
C SER A 630 -10.19 -29.55 17.71
N GLN A 631 -10.00 -30.10 18.91
CA GLN A 631 -8.91 -29.75 19.82
C GLN A 631 -7.51 -29.95 19.22
N ARG A 632 -7.31 -30.97 18.37
CA ARG A 632 -5.99 -31.29 17.78
C ARG A 632 -5.64 -30.45 16.55
N PHE A 633 -6.64 -29.95 15.82
CA PHE A 633 -6.44 -29.30 14.52
C PHE A 633 -7.07 -27.89 14.45
N GLN A 634 -7.18 -27.21 15.59
CA GLN A 634 -7.84 -25.89 15.74
C GLN A 634 -7.44 -24.87 14.65
N ARG A 635 -6.15 -24.75 14.34
CA ARG A 635 -5.67 -23.80 13.30
C ARG A 635 -6.18 -24.16 11.89
N LEU A 636 -6.23 -25.45 11.55
CA LEU A 636 -6.79 -25.93 10.27
C LEU A 636 -8.31 -25.86 10.22
N PHE A 637 -8.98 -26.03 11.36
CA PHE A 637 -10.42 -25.79 11.48
C PHE A 637 -10.73 -24.31 11.22
N ALA A 638 -10.00 -23.39 11.86
CA ALA A 638 -10.14 -21.96 11.63
C ALA A 638 -9.85 -21.56 10.17
N LEU A 639 -8.83 -22.17 9.53
CA LEU A 639 -8.55 -22.00 8.10
C LEU A 639 -9.76 -22.38 7.23
N GLY A 640 -10.41 -23.51 7.51
CA GLY A 640 -11.61 -23.93 6.78
C GLY A 640 -12.83 -23.05 7.04
N TYR A 641 -12.99 -22.57 8.27
CA TYR A 641 -14.04 -21.63 8.65
C TYR A 641 -13.87 -20.31 7.89
N ASP A 642 -12.67 -19.72 7.90
CA ASP A 642 -12.38 -18.48 7.19
C ASP A 642 -12.43 -18.65 5.67
N ALA A 643 -11.99 -19.78 5.12
CA ALA A 643 -12.02 -20.00 3.67
C ALA A 643 -13.45 -19.95 3.09
N TYR A 644 -14.47 -20.38 3.86
CA TYR A 644 -15.87 -20.14 3.52
C TYR A 644 -16.26 -18.68 3.74
N GLN A 645 -15.94 -18.12 4.92
CA GLN A 645 -16.41 -16.78 5.31
C GLN A 645 -15.81 -15.65 4.46
N VAL A 646 -14.62 -15.86 3.86
CA VAL A 646 -13.89 -14.88 3.04
C VAL A 646 -14.13 -15.04 1.54
N SER A 647 -14.63 -16.19 1.04
CA SER A 647 -14.77 -16.41 -0.41
C SER A 647 -15.67 -15.39 -1.14
N PRO A 648 -16.77 -14.85 -0.55
CA PRO A 648 -17.55 -13.77 -1.17
C PRO A 648 -16.87 -12.39 -1.14
N TRP A 649 -15.69 -12.28 -0.52
CA TRP A 649 -15.02 -11.01 -0.22
C TRP A 649 -13.67 -10.84 -0.92
N LEU A 650 -13.17 -11.86 -1.61
CA LEU A 650 -11.81 -11.86 -2.17
C LEU A 650 -11.54 -10.67 -3.08
N GLU A 651 -12.45 -10.35 -3.98
CA GLU A 651 -12.33 -9.19 -4.88
C GLU A 651 -12.45 -7.85 -4.13
N SER A 652 -13.20 -7.82 -3.02
CA SER A 652 -13.28 -6.64 -2.15
C SER A 652 -12.02 -6.41 -1.32
N LEU A 653 -11.14 -7.41 -1.15
CA LEU A 653 -9.90 -7.23 -0.38
C LEU A 653 -8.84 -6.38 -1.11
N ASN A 654 -9.03 -6.09 -2.40
CA ASN A 654 -8.24 -5.10 -3.13
C ASN A 654 -8.98 -3.74 -3.28
N MET A 655 -10.20 -3.61 -2.73
CA MET A 655 -10.94 -2.36 -2.75
C MET A 655 -10.58 -1.50 -1.53
N PRO A 656 -10.30 -0.20 -1.72
CA PRO A 656 -10.14 0.74 -0.61
C PRO A 656 -11.29 0.65 0.40
N GLY A 657 -10.95 0.67 1.69
CA GLY A 657 -11.90 0.51 2.78
C GLY A 657 -12.41 -0.92 3.07
N PHE A 658 -12.32 -1.85 2.12
CA PHE A 658 -12.67 -3.27 2.30
C PHE A 658 -11.45 -4.21 2.43
N ALA A 659 -10.24 -3.66 2.27
CA ALA A 659 -8.95 -4.35 2.23
C ALA A 659 -8.56 -5.22 3.45
N SER A 660 -9.36 -5.22 4.52
CA SER A 660 -9.19 -6.09 5.68
C SER A 660 -10.44 -6.91 5.98
N PHE A 661 -10.27 -8.16 6.41
CA PHE A 661 -11.35 -9.05 6.84
C PHE A 661 -11.02 -9.68 8.21
N PRO A 662 -11.77 -9.38 9.28
CA PRO A 662 -11.46 -9.89 10.63
C PRO A 662 -11.94 -11.35 10.79
N GLY A 663 -11.06 -12.30 10.47
CA GLY A 663 -11.31 -13.75 10.51
C GLY A 663 -10.97 -14.43 11.84
N ALA A 664 -11.12 -15.76 11.85
CA ALA A 664 -10.73 -16.66 12.92
C ALA A 664 -9.21 -16.91 12.95
N THR A 665 -8.55 -16.82 11.80
CA THR A 665 -7.12 -17.08 11.56
C THR A 665 -6.23 -15.83 11.62
N GLY A 666 -6.83 -14.65 11.76
CA GLY A 666 -6.17 -13.35 11.80
C GLY A 666 -7.08 -12.25 11.22
N ILE A 667 -6.59 -11.02 11.14
CA ILE A 667 -7.10 -10.06 10.16
C ILE A 667 -6.49 -10.46 8.81
N LEU A 668 -7.33 -10.76 7.83
CA LEU A 668 -6.92 -11.16 6.48
C LEU A 668 -6.81 -9.92 5.59
N THR A 669 -5.72 -9.81 4.86
CA THR A 669 -5.52 -8.83 3.77
C THR A 669 -5.12 -9.58 2.50
N LEU A 670 -5.31 -8.98 1.33
CA LEU A 670 -4.91 -9.56 0.04
C LEU A 670 -3.76 -8.75 -0.55
N ASP A 671 -2.81 -9.40 -1.21
CA ASP A 671 -1.75 -8.74 -1.99
C ASP A 671 -2.00 -8.81 -3.50
N ASP A 672 -1.21 -8.05 -4.27
CA ASP A 672 -1.26 -8.03 -5.74
C ASP A 672 -0.99 -9.41 -6.37
N ASN A 673 -0.29 -10.31 -5.65
CA ASN A 673 -0.01 -11.70 -6.04
C ASN A 673 -1.18 -12.66 -5.71
N ARG A 674 -2.34 -12.12 -5.33
CA ARG A 674 -3.55 -12.81 -4.86
C ARG A 674 -3.32 -13.72 -3.64
N GLN A 675 -2.33 -13.42 -2.80
CA GLN A 675 -2.08 -14.13 -1.54
C GLN A 675 -2.81 -13.46 -0.37
N LEU A 676 -3.55 -14.26 0.41
CA LEU A 676 -4.16 -13.80 1.65
C LEU A 676 -3.12 -13.87 2.77
N HIS A 677 -2.69 -12.70 3.23
CA HIS A 677 -1.81 -12.54 4.39
C HIS A 677 -2.65 -12.49 5.68
N ARG A 678 -2.02 -12.75 6.84
CA ARG A 678 -2.72 -12.86 8.14
C ARG A 678 -2.01 -12.04 9.21
N GLN A 679 -2.63 -10.97 9.71
CA GLN A 679 -2.19 -10.29 10.92
C GLN A 679 -2.71 -11.04 12.16
N LEU A 680 -1.82 -11.38 13.08
CA LEU A 680 -2.06 -12.26 14.22
C LEU A 680 -2.17 -11.50 15.55
N VAL A 681 -2.78 -12.16 16.54
CA VAL A 681 -2.87 -11.67 17.92
C VAL A 681 -1.60 -12.09 18.66
N TRP A 682 -1.05 -11.18 19.47
CA TRP A 682 0.11 -11.44 20.30
C TRP A 682 -0.28 -11.84 21.73
N ALA A 683 0.48 -12.76 22.31
CA ALA A 683 0.34 -13.18 23.70
C ALA A 683 1.69 -13.39 24.38
N GLN A 684 1.71 -13.27 25.71
CA GLN A 684 2.85 -13.65 26.55
C GLN A 684 2.46 -14.85 27.43
N PHE A 685 3.37 -15.80 27.63
CA PHE A 685 3.21 -16.83 28.66
C PHE A 685 3.40 -16.22 30.07
N SER A 686 2.43 -16.45 30.94
CA SER A 686 2.39 -15.96 32.31
C SER A 686 1.68 -17.00 33.20
N LYS A 687 2.39 -17.48 34.23
CA LYS A 687 1.93 -18.55 35.13
C LYS A 687 1.52 -19.83 34.38
N GLY A 688 2.21 -20.13 33.27
CA GLY A 688 1.93 -21.25 32.39
C GLY A 688 0.64 -21.12 31.56
N ARG A 689 0.13 -19.90 31.34
CA ARG A 689 -0.98 -19.63 30.41
C ARG A 689 -0.60 -18.52 29.44
N PRO A 690 -1.01 -18.58 28.17
CA PRO A 690 -0.93 -17.42 27.29
C PRO A 690 -1.92 -16.35 27.76
N GLN A 691 -1.45 -15.11 27.89
CA GLN A 691 -2.26 -13.92 28.13
C GLN A 691 -2.15 -13.00 26.91
N PRO A 692 -3.25 -12.63 26.23
CA PRO A 692 -3.21 -11.72 25.09
C PRO A 692 -2.65 -10.34 25.49
N ILE A 693 -1.91 -9.73 24.57
CA ILE A 693 -1.35 -8.38 24.73
C ILE A 693 -2.27 -7.44 23.98
N THR A 694 -3.10 -6.70 24.71
CA THR A 694 -4.13 -5.81 24.16
C THR A 694 -3.58 -4.50 23.59
N SER A 695 -2.32 -4.16 23.84
CA SER A 695 -1.73 -2.91 23.38
C SER A 695 -0.56 -3.08 22.38
N MET A 696 -0.55 -2.20 21.38
CA MET A 696 0.64 -1.85 20.60
C MET A 696 1.45 -0.75 21.31
N GLU A 697 1.25 -0.58 22.61
CA GLU A 697 2.12 0.20 23.49
C GLU A 697 3.44 -0.57 23.67
N GLY A 698 4.36 -0.37 22.74
CA GLY A 698 5.74 -0.17 23.18
C GLY A 698 5.77 1.01 24.18
N HIS A 699 6.77 1.07 25.06
CA HIS A 699 6.85 2.11 26.09
C HIS A 699 7.17 3.49 25.50
N TYR A 700 6.17 4.11 24.90
CA TYR A 700 6.14 5.51 24.48
C TYR A 700 5.11 6.25 25.32
N GLU A 701 5.44 6.49 26.59
CA GLU A 701 4.88 7.68 27.26
C GLU A 701 5.43 8.88 26.48
N PRO A 702 4.61 9.69 25.78
CA PRO A 702 5.09 10.97 25.31
C PRO A 702 5.39 11.81 26.54
N GLU A 703 6.65 12.24 26.72
CA GLU A 703 6.94 13.31 27.67
C GLU A 703 6.00 14.47 27.38
N ALA A 704 5.35 15.01 28.42
CA ALA A 704 4.18 15.85 28.26
C ALA A 704 4.54 17.24 27.68
N ILE A 705 4.66 17.32 26.34
CA ILE A 705 4.75 18.56 25.58
C ILE A 705 3.41 19.29 25.69
N GLY A 706 3.24 20.00 26.81
CA GLY A 706 2.04 20.75 27.12
C GLY A 706 1.86 21.94 26.20
N GLY A 707 1.04 21.78 25.16
CA GLY A 707 0.46 22.91 24.45
C GLY A 707 -0.40 23.77 25.40
N PRO A 708 -0.36 25.11 25.28
CA PRO A 708 -1.23 25.99 26.06
C PRO A 708 -2.70 25.79 25.69
N ARG A 709 -3.59 26.10 26.64
CA ARG A 709 -5.05 26.17 26.45
C ARG A 709 -5.49 27.47 25.80
#